data_AF-A0A8C3XKG3-F1
#
_entry.id   AF-A0A8C3XKG3-F1
#
_cell.length_a   1.000
_cell.length_b   1.000
_cell.length_c   1.000
_cell.angle_alpha   90.00
_cell.angle_beta   90.00
_cell.angle_gamma   90.00
#
_symmetry.space_group_name_H-M   'P 1'
#
loop_
_entity.id
_entity.type
_entity.pdbx_description
1 polymer ?
#
loop_
_entity_poly.entity_id
_entity_poly.type
_entity_poly.pdbx_seq_one_letter_code
_entity_poly.pdbx_strand_id
1 'polypeptide(L)'
;MLSEVLKEQHSDAETTEPEPPKEKINLLLVASDSDDGNEHAMVRTALDRYQAEPMGYANPDQLASGILSRLYSRAFIVAEPDDSKRVVFVSADIGMVSQRLRLEVIKQLKSKYGELYRQDNVILSGTHTHSGPAGYFQYTIFLLTSKGLIKPSLNAIVNGIIKSIDIAHQNMKKGRIFINKGLVEKSQINRSPYSYLQNPESERNRYSSNTDKEMVVLKMVDVNGQELGLLSWFAIHPVSMNNTNLLVNSDNVGYASYLFEQEKNKGLLPGEGSFVAAFASSNLGDVSPNIKGPHCINTGESCDNLNSYCPVGGAKMCMAAGPGSDMIDSTKIIGQNLYLKAKELYTLASQEVTGPLHAAHQWVNMTDVTVQLNATHTGKTCKPALGYSFAAGTIDGVGLFNFTQGSLEEQPFWEIVHNQLLGEPSNETKECHKPKPILLNTGEISLPYAWHPEIIDVQLFTIGSLAIIAFPGELTTMSGRRLREAIKSEFESHGTQGMNVVIAGLCNVYTHYITTYEEYQIQRYEGASTIYGPHTLSAYIQLFRGLAKAIATNTVQNLPNGPEPPFFNITNLTLLPGVLADVAPIGKTFGDVLQEVQPQYRVGEVAEVTFVGANPRNSTLKTFLTVEKYETISGNWHVMYNDASWDTRFYWTKGLLGHSQAKVEWHIPSSAELGFYRIQYFGHYKVQPFLKPAEFYPFNGTSSAFEVVKL
;
A
#
# COMPACT_ATOMS: atom_id res chain seq x y z
N MET A 1 51.52 -2.99 66.89
CA MET A 1 51.14 -3.90 67.98
C MET A 1 49.75 -4.41 67.68
N LEU A 2 49.71 -5.67 67.26
CA LEU A 2 48.94 -6.74 67.91
C LEU A 2 47.48 -6.75 67.44
N SER A 3 47.14 -7.62 66.48
CA SER A 3 46.89 -9.06 66.66
C SER A 3 45.70 -9.25 67.61
N GLU A 4 44.54 -9.56 67.05
CA GLU A 4 43.98 -10.93 67.07
C GLU A 4 43.56 -11.35 68.46
N VAL A 5 42.31 -11.79 68.60
CA VAL A 5 41.98 -13.13 69.13
C VAL A 5 40.47 -13.32 69.19
N LEU A 6 40.01 -14.17 68.25
CA LEU A 6 39.10 -15.34 68.44
C LEU A 6 37.63 -15.07 68.88
N LYS A 7 36.60 -15.83 68.53
CA LYS A 7 36.30 -17.09 67.81
C LYS A 7 34.76 -17.19 67.88
N GLU A 8 34.00 -17.45 66.81
CA GLU A 8 33.38 -18.75 66.42
C GLU A 8 32.29 -18.36 65.37
N GLN A 9 32.43 -18.70 64.08
CA GLN A 9 31.99 -19.91 63.35
C GLN A 9 30.47 -20.07 63.09
N HIS A 10 30.15 -20.00 61.79
CA HIS A 10 29.06 -20.62 61.00
C HIS A 10 27.62 -20.07 61.03
N SER A 11 27.22 -19.42 59.93
CA SER A 11 26.06 -19.85 59.13
C SER A 11 26.13 -19.25 57.71
N ASP A 12 25.78 -20.06 56.71
CA ASP A 12 25.77 -19.76 55.29
C ASP A 12 24.96 -18.51 54.90
N ALA A 13 25.54 -17.67 54.03
CA ALA A 13 24.82 -16.64 53.30
C ALA A 13 25.25 -16.70 51.83
N GLU A 14 24.45 -17.42 51.06
CA GLU A 14 24.49 -17.52 49.61
C GLU A 14 24.20 -16.13 49.02
N THR A 15 25.19 -15.53 48.37
CA THR A 15 25.03 -14.28 47.62
C THR A 15 24.32 -14.56 46.31
N THR A 16 23.01 -14.35 46.27
CA THR A 16 22.23 -14.31 45.03
C THR A 16 22.59 -13.06 44.22
N GLU A 17 23.39 -13.23 43.17
CA GLU A 17 23.50 -12.25 42.09
C GLU A 17 22.13 -12.05 41.42
N PRO A 18 21.77 -10.82 41.00
CA PRO A 18 20.53 -10.58 40.29
C PRO A 18 20.58 -11.26 38.91
N GLU A 19 19.67 -12.21 38.67
CA GLU A 19 19.49 -12.81 37.34
C GLU A 19 19.22 -11.72 36.29
N PRO A 20 19.90 -11.75 35.13
CA PRO A 20 19.54 -10.89 34.01
C PRO A 20 18.16 -11.33 33.47
N PRO A 21 17.31 -10.41 33.00
CA PRO A 21 15.99 -10.76 32.50
C PRO A 21 16.13 -11.71 31.30
N LYS A 22 15.73 -12.97 31.50
CA LYS A 22 15.66 -14.01 30.48
C LYS A 22 14.26 -14.01 29.85
N GLU A 23 14.03 -13.14 28.88
CA GLU A 23 13.02 -13.39 27.84
C GLU A 23 13.59 -12.97 26.49
N LYS A 24 14.24 -13.94 25.83
CA LYS A 24 14.74 -13.81 24.46
C LYS A 24 13.58 -14.12 23.50
N ILE A 25 13.18 -13.16 22.67
CA ILE A 25 12.40 -13.47 21.46
C ILE A 25 13.33 -14.28 20.55
N ASN A 26 13.00 -15.54 20.28
CA ASN A 26 13.81 -16.42 19.44
C ASN A 26 13.06 -17.02 18.25
N LEU A 27 11.86 -16.52 17.90
CA LEU A 27 11.15 -16.94 16.70
C LEU A 27 10.75 -15.72 15.86
N LEU A 28 11.33 -15.61 14.66
CA LEU A 28 11.03 -14.55 13.71
C LEU A 28 11.09 -15.09 12.29
N LEU A 29 10.04 -14.80 11.54
CA LEU A 29 9.67 -15.55 10.34
C LEU A 29 9.37 -14.61 9.22
N VAL A 30 10.29 -14.59 8.28
CA VAL A 30 9.98 -14.17 6.93
C VAL A 30 9.91 -15.42 6.08
N ALA A 31 8.86 -15.48 5.27
CA ALA A 31 8.63 -16.51 4.28
C ALA A 31 9.91 -16.84 3.51
N SER A 32 10.26 -18.13 3.43
CA SER A 32 11.31 -18.68 2.56
C SER A 32 10.94 -20.11 2.14
N ASP A 33 10.76 -20.42 0.86
CA ASP A 33 10.50 -21.80 0.44
C ASP A 33 11.74 -22.72 0.57
N SER A 34 11.51 -24.02 0.70
CA SER A 34 12.50 -25.10 0.71
C SER A 34 12.51 -25.87 -0.62
N ASP A 35 13.69 -26.36 -1.01
CA ASP A 35 13.91 -27.25 -2.16
C ASP A 35 12.96 -28.47 -2.15
N ASP A 36 11.89 -28.42 -2.95
CA ASP A 36 11.33 -29.61 -3.58
C ASP A 36 10.60 -29.23 -4.88
N GLY A 37 11.00 -29.88 -5.97
CA GLY A 37 10.64 -29.55 -7.36
C GLY A 37 9.20 -29.85 -7.77
N ASN A 38 8.21 -29.61 -6.92
CA ASN A 38 6.80 -29.63 -7.27
C ASN A 38 6.02 -28.61 -6.42
N GLU A 39 5.33 -27.69 -7.11
CA GLU A 39 4.54 -26.57 -6.55
C GLU A 39 5.30 -25.28 -6.19
N HIS A 40 6.28 -24.86 -7.01
CA HIS A 40 6.68 -23.44 -7.04
C HIS A 40 5.49 -22.56 -7.44
N ALA A 41 4.85 -21.92 -6.46
CA ALA A 41 3.67 -21.10 -6.71
C ALA A 41 3.90 -19.72 -6.11
N MET A 42 4.50 -18.82 -6.89
CA MET A 42 4.45 -17.38 -6.66
C MET A 42 3.01 -16.85 -6.64
N VAL A 43 2.84 -15.68 -6.05
CA VAL A 43 1.58 -14.93 -5.87
C VAL A 43 0.74 -14.98 -7.14
N ARG A 44 -0.44 -15.62 -7.05
CA ARG A 44 -1.44 -15.57 -8.12
C ARG A 44 -1.98 -14.14 -8.16
N THR A 45 -1.85 -13.52 -9.31
CA THR A 45 -1.87 -12.07 -9.42
C THR A 45 -3.26 -11.47 -9.49
N ALA A 46 -3.36 -10.27 -8.92
CA ALA A 46 -4.49 -9.35 -9.03
C ALA A 46 -4.71 -8.78 -10.46
N LEU A 47 -4.19 -9.40 -11.52
CA LEU A 47 -4.20 -8.87 -12.89
C LEU A 47 -5.52 -9.03 -13.65
N ASP A 48 -6.61 -9.28 -12.94
CA ASP A 48 -7.88 -9.63 -13.56
C ASP A 48 -8.49 -8.55 -14.46
N ARG A 49 -7.93 -7.33 -14.61
CA ARG A 49 -8.69 -6.20 -15.18
C ARG A 49 -7.95 -5.21 -16.03
N TYR A 50 -7.84 -5.58 -17.29
CA TYR A 50 -7.77 -4.62 -18.39
C TYR A 50 -9.14 -3.97 -18.57
N GLN A 51 -9.17 -2.65 -18.71
CA GLN A 51 -10.36 -1.80 -18.80
C GLN A 51 -11.18 -1.60 -17.50
N ALA A 52 -10.60 -1.86 -16.33
CA ALA A 52 -11.10 -1.27 -15.07
C ALA A 52 -10.27 -0.02 -14.72
N GLU A 53 -10.90 0.90 -13.98
CA GLU A 53 -10.19 2.06 -13.44
C GLU A 53 -9.16 1.60 -12.41
N PRO A 54 -7.90 2.08 -12.45
CA PRO A 54 -7.00 1.95 -11.32
C PRO A 54 -7.59 2.65 -10.09
N MET A 55 -7.34 2.07 -8.93
CA MET A 55 -7.75 2.66 -7.66
C MET A 55 -6.75 3.74 -7.26
N GLY A 56 -7.25 4.92 -6.87
CA GLY A 56 -6.42 6.04 -6.41
C GLY A 56 -6.92 7.38 -6.94
N TYR A 57 -6.61 7.69 -8.20
CA TYR A 57 -6.88 8.99 -8.82
C TYR A 57 -8.36 9.30 -9.10
N ALA A 58 -9.24 8.30 -9.07
CA ALA A 58 -10.67 8.44 -9.41
C ALA A 58 -10.90 9.13 -10.77
N ASN A 59 -10.02 8.84 -11.74
CA ASN A 59 -10.11 9.36 -13.11
C ASN A 59 -10.85 8.35 -14.01
N PRO A 60 -12.05 8.69 -14.53
CA PRO A 60 -12.85 7.77 -15.35
C PRO A 60 -12.19 7.34 -16.67
N ASP A 61 -11.23 8.13 -17.16
CA ASP A 61 -10.48 7.88 -18.38
C ASP A 61 -9.23 7.01 -18.16
N GLN A 62 -8.82 6.81 -16.90
CA GLN A 62 -7.69 5.95 -16.57
C GLN A 62 -8.15 4.50 -16.62
N LEU A 63 -8.05 3.84 -17.77
CA LEU A 63 -8.45 2.44 -17.93
C LEU A 63 -7.21 1.57 -18.12
N ALA A 64 -6.96 0.65 -17.20
CA ALA A 64 -5.77 -0.21 -17.27
C ALA A 64 -5.71 -0.95 -18.62
N SER A 65 -4.61 -0.79 -19.34
CA SER A 65 -4.39 -1.34 -20.69
C SER A 65 -3.07 -2.09 -20.78
N GLY A 66 -2.44 -2.42 -19.65
CA GLY A 66 -1.17 -3.12 -19.63
C GLY A 66 -0.68 -3.46 -18.24
N ILE A 67 0.53 -4.01 -18.20
CA ILE A 67 1.31 -4.22 -16.98
C ILE A 67 2.75 -3.74 -17.20
N LEU A 68 3.27 -3.05 -16.20
CA LEU A 68 4.68 -2.69 -16.06
C LEU A 68 5.36 -3.54 -14.98
N SER A 69 4.64 -3.82 -13.88
CA SER A 69 5.12 -4.73 -12.83
C SER A 69 3.94 -5.42 -12.16
N ARG A 70 4.18 -6.63 -11.66
CA ARG A 70 3.23 -7.38 -10.85
C ARG A 70 3.06 -6.72 -9.47
N LEU A 71 1.93 -7.03 -8.83
CA LEU A 71 1.54 -6.58 -7.50
C LEU A 71 1.61 -7.76 -6.54
N TYR A 72 2.28 -7.60 -5.40
CA TYR A 72 2.50 -8.68 -4.45
C TYR A 72 1.83 -8.42 -3.10
N SER A 73 1.50 -9.50 -2.40
CA SER A 73 1.24 -9.48 -0.96
C SER A 73 2.46 -10.08 -0.26
N ARG A 74 3.02 -9.34 0.69
CA ARG A 74 4.19 -9.73 1.48
C ARG A 74 3.77 -9.87 2.93
N ALA A 75 3.83 -11.09 3.46
CA ALA A 75 3.39 -11.41 4.82
C ALA A 75 4.58 -11.74 5.73
N PHE A 76 4.50 -11.25 6.96
CA PHE A 76 5.50 -11.44 8.00
C PHE A 76 4.80 -11.96 9.24
N ILE A 77 5.30 -13.07 9.78
CA ILE A 77 4.73 -13.70 10.97
C ILE A 77 5.77 -13.62 12.08
N VAL A 78 5.37 -13.15 13.25
CA VAL A 78 6.23 -13.19 14.44
C VAL A 78 5.50 -13.99 15.50
N ALA A 79 6.21 -14.92 16.11
CA ALA A 79 5.66 -15.82 17.10
C ALA A 79 6.53 -15.84 18.36
N GLU A 80 5.92 -16.09 19.50
CA GLU A 80 6.66 -16.38 20.72
C GLU A 80 7.45 -17.69 20.58
N PRO A 81 8.53 -17.91 21.36
CA PRO A 81 9.35 -19.12 21.27
C PRO A 81 8.58 -20.43 21.47
N ASP A 82 7.49 -20.41 22.25
CA ASP A 82 6.61 -21.53 22.53
C ASP A 82 5.39 -21.59 21.60
N ASP A 83 5.33 -20.69 20.61
CA ASP A 83 4.26 -20.56 19.63
C ASP A 83 2.88 -20.20 20.23
N SER A 84 2.84 -19.74 21.50
CA SER A 84 1.61 -19.40 22.22
C SER A 84 0.89 -18.17 21.66
N LYS A 85 1.66 -17.21 21.13
CA LYS A 85 1.15 -16.00 20.50
C LYS A 85 1.81 -15.81 19.15
N ARG A 86 1.02 -15.36 18.18
CA ARG A 86 1.49 -14.95 16.86
C ARG A 86 0.90 -13.60 16.50
N VAL A 87 1.63 -12.81 15.72
CA VAL A 87 1.13 -11.64 15.00
C VAL A 87 1.47 -11.77 13.52
N VAL A 88 0.58 -11.29 12.66
CA VAL A 88 0.74 -11.31 11.21
C VAL A 88 0.63 -9.88 10.68
N PHE A 89 1.69 -9.41 10.03
CA PHE A 89 1.68 -8.14 9.31
C PHE A 89 1.77 -8.41 7.81
N VAL A 90 0.84 -7.86 7.04
CA VAL A 90 0.83 -7.95 5.57
C VAL A 90 0.97 -6.56 4.97
N SER A 91 1.94 -6.39 4.08
CA SER A 91 2.03 -5.25 3.16
C SER A 91 1.64 -5.72 1.76
N ALA A 92 0.58 -5.13 1.19
CA ALA A 92 0.07 -5.49 -0.12
C ALA A 92 0.18 -4.32 -1.10
N ASP A 93 0.65 -4.61 -2.32
CA ASP A 93 0.75 -3.66 -3.43
C ASP A 93 -0.65 -3.31 -3.98
N ILE A 94 -1.43 -2.59 -3.18
CA ILE A 94 -2.78 -2.12 -3.49
C ILE A 94 -2.94 -0.67 -3.01
N GLY A 95 -3.94 0.02 -3.57
CA GLY A 95 -4.27 1.40 -3.16
C GLY A 95 -4.62 1.49 -1.68
N MET A 96 -5.54 0.67 -1.18
CA MET A 96 -5.94 0.67 0.23
C MET A 96 -6.47 -0.71 0.63
N VAL A 97 -6.48 -1.05 1.92
CA VAL A 97 -7.27 -2.19 2.40
C VAL A 97 -8.72 -1.76 2.64
N SER A 98 -9.69 -2.46 2.05
CA SER A 98 -11.11 -2.22 2.30
C SER A 98 -11.65 -3.09 3.44
N GLN A 99 -12.69 -2.64 4.15
CA GLN A 99 -13.34 -3.45 5.20
C GLN A 99 -13.80 -4.81 4.65
N ARG A 100 -14.33 -4.82 3.42
CA ARG A 100 -14.77 -6.06 2.75
C ARG A 100 -13.61 -7.03 2.58
N LEU A 101 -12.47 -6.54 2.07
CA LEU A 101 -11.27 -7.33 1.87
C LEU A 101 -10.79 -7.92 3.20
N ARG A 102 -10.68 -7.11 4.26
CA ARG A 102 -10.31 -7.58 5.60
C ARG A 102 -11.25 -8.68 6.09
N LEU A 103 -12.56 -8.45 6.03
CA LEU A 103 -13.55 -9.42 6.51
C LEU A 103 -13.49 -10.75 5.73
N GLU A 104 -13.29 -10.71 4.40
CA GLU A 104 -13.12 -11.92 3.60
C GLU A 104 -11.82 -12.67 3.94
N VAL A 105 -10.70 -11.95 4.12
CA VAL A 105 -9.41 -12.55 4.52
C VAL A 105 -9.54 -13.20 5.90
N ILE A 106 -10.04 -12.49 6.92
CA ILE A 106 -10.17 -13.05 8.27
C ILE A 106 -11.13 -14.25 8.27
N LYS A 107 -12.22 -14.22 7.49
CA LYS A 107 -13.11 -15.37 7.33
C LYS A 107 -12.38 -16.59 6.76
N GLN A 108 -11.56 -16.40 5.73
CA GLN A 108 -10.81 -17.51 5.12
C GLN A 108 -9.70 -18.04 6.05
N LEU A 109 -8.97 -17.14 6.73
CA LEU A 109 -7.98 -17.52 7.74
C LEU A 109 -8.63 -18.33 8.87
N LYS A 110 -9.78 -17.88 9.38
CA LYS A 110 -10.53 -18.60 10.41
C LYS A 110 -10.97 -19.99 9.92
N SER A 111 -11.44 -20.08 8.67
CA SER A 111 -11.83 -21.37 8.08
C SER A 111 -10.65 -22.34 7.92
N LYS A 112 -9.44 -21.84 7.72
CA LYS A 112 -8.25 -22.66 7.45
C LYS A 112 -7.43 -22.97 8.71
N TYR A 113 -7.30 -22.01 9.61
CA TYR A 113 -6.40 -22.02 10.76
C TYR A 113 -7.13 -21.92 12.11
N GLY A 114 -8.46 -21.95 12.14
CA GLY A 114 -9.26 -21.82 13.36
C GLY A 114 -9.03 -20.47 14.04
N GLU A 115 -8.71 -20.49 15.33
CA GLU A 115 -8.50 -19.27 16.13
C GLU A 115 -7.03 -18.78 16.13
N LEU A 116 -6.16 -19.34 15.29
CA LEU A 116 -4.74 -18.96 15.26
C LEU A 116 -4.53 -17.53 14.72
N TYR A 117 -5.27 -17.18 13.67
CA TYR A 117 -5.21 -15.87 13.01
C TYR A 117 -6.59 -15.21 13.06
N ARG A 118 -6.69 -14.13 13.83
CA ARG A 118 -7.91 -13.48 14.27
C ARG A 118 -7.90 -11.98 13.93
N GLN A 119 -8.99 -11.31 14.27
CA GLN A 119 -9.10 -9.85 14.11
C GLN A 119 -8.00 -9.11 14.86
N ASP A 120 -7.65 -9.56 16.07
CA ASP A 120 -6.72 -8.89 16.95
C ASP A 120 -5.27 -9.01 16.51
N ASN A 121 -4.85 -10.12 15.91
CA ASN A 121 -3.45 -10.41 15.61
C ASN A 121 -3.09 -10.48 14.11
N VAL A 122 -3.96 -9.97 13.22
CA VAL A 122 -3.68 -9.80 11.79
C VAL A 122 -3.87 -8.34 11.39
N ILE A 123 -2.80 -7.71 10.89
CA ILE A 123 -2.80 -6.40 10.23
C ILE A 123 -2.66 -6.60 8.73
N LEU A 124 -3.55 -5.96 7.95
CA LEU A 124 -3.42 -5.85 6.50
C LEU A 124 -3.20 -4.37 6.16
N SER A 125 -2.12 -4.03 5.47
CA SER A 125 -1.75 -2.66 5.06
C SER A 125 -1.58 -2.59 3.54
N GLY A 126 -2.13 -1.54 2.92
CA GLY A 126 -1.87 -1.20 1.52
C GLY A 126 -0.62 -0.33 1.38
N THR A 127 0.21 -0.57 0.36
CA THR A 127 1.35 0.32 0.05
C THR A 127 0.92 1.69 -0.42
N HIS A 128 -0.32 1.80 -0.92
CA HIS A 128 -0.90 3.00 -1.53
C HIS A 128 -0.49 3.27 -2.97
N THR A 129 -0.19 2.25 -3.78
CA THR A 129 -0.06 2.43 -5.23
C THR A 129 -1.36 2.90 -5.87
N HIS A 130 -1.29 3.95 -6.69
CA HIS A 130 -2.41 4.46 -7.50
C HIS A 130 -2.53 3.77 -8.87
N SER A 131 -1.76 2.69 -9.08
CA SER A 131 -1.72 1.93 -10.33
C SER A 131 -2.15 0.46 -10.16
N GLY A 132 -2.91 0.17 -9.09
CA GLY A 132 -3.52 -1.14 -8.85
C GLY A 132 -5.00 -1.22 -9.29
N PRO A 133 -5.56 -2.42 -9.51
CA PRO A 133 -6.94 -2.59 -9.96
C PRO A 133 -7.96 -2.15 -8.89
N ALA A 134 -9.07 -1.53 -9.29
CA ALA A 134 -10.19 -1.17 -8.42
C ALA A 134 -11.21 -2.30 -8.17
N GLY A 135 -12.31 -1.95 -7.48
CA GLY A 135 -13.52 -2.78 -7.39
C GLY A 135 -13.51 -3.88 -6.33
N TYR A 136 -12.82 -3.64 -5.22
CA TYR A 136 -12.75 -4.55 -4.06
C TYR A 136 -13.33 -3.93 -2.77
N PHE A 137 -14.10 -2.86 -2.88
CA PHE A 137 -14.78 -2.19 -1.76
C PHE A 137 -16.21 -2.67 -1.58
N GLN A 138 -16.86 -2.27 -0.49
CA GLN A 138 -18.30 -2.45 -0.28
C GLN A 138 -19.08 -1.14 -0.10
N TYR A 139 -18.42 -0.07 0.36
CA TYR A 139 -19.07 1.23 0.58
C TYR A 139 -19.25 1.98 -0.73
N THR A 140 -20.44 2.58 -0.90
CA THR A 140 -20.92 3.08 -2.20
C THR A 140 -19.96 4.05 -2.87
N ILE A 141 -19.33 4.97 -2.13
CA ILE A 141 -18.45 5.99 -2.72
C ILE A 141 -17.31 5.38 -3.54
N PHE A 142 -16.72 4.28 -3.06
CA PHE A 142 -15.63 3.57 -3.74
C PHE A 142 -16.15 2.64 -4.82
N LEU A 143 -17.39 2.16 -4.71
CA LEU A 143 -18.05 1.39 -5.77
C LEU A 143 -18.32 2.28 -6.99
N LEU A 144 -18.68 3.56 -6.80
CA LEU A 144 -18.93 4.49 -7.89
C LEU A 144 -17.67 4.69 -8.74
N THR A 145 -16.54 5.02 -8.11
CA THR A 145 -15.25 5.19 -8.81
C THR A 145 -14.71 3.88 -9.35
N SER A 146 -14.99 2.75 -8.71
CA SER A 146 -14.56 1.44 -9.22
C SER A 146 -15.40 0.89 -10.37
N LYS A 147 -16.48 1.57 -10.78
CA LYS A 147 -17.54 1.00 -11.62
C LYS A 147 -18.13 -0.30 -11.03
N GLY A 148 -18.16 -0.41 -9.70
CA GLY A 148 -18.83 -1.46 -8.95
C GLY A 148 -17.93 -2.39 -8.12
N LEU A 149 -18.55 -3.42 -7.53
CA LEU A 149 -17.83 -4.54 -6.92
C LEU A 149 -17.53 -5.53 -8.01
N ILE A 150 -16.25 -5.76 -8.22
CA ILE A 150 -15.82 -6.60 -9.30
C ILE A 150 -15.11 -7.82 -8.67
N LYS A 151 -15.86 -8.92 -8.56
CA LYS A 151 -15.52 -10.11 -7.74
C LYS A 151 -14.17 -10.79 -8.06
N PRO A 152 -13.80 -11.04 -9.34
CA PRO A 152 -12.48 -11.59 -9.66
C PRO A 152 -11.27 -10.88 -9.00
N SER A 153 -11.05 -9.57 -9.16
CA SER A 153 -9.94 -8.88 -8.46
C SER A 153 -10.05 -8.95 -6.94
N LEU A 154 -11.25 -8.86 -6.35
CA LEU A 154 -11.39 -9.08 -4.90
C LEU A 154 -10.87 -10.48 -4.53
N ASN A 155 -11.32 -11.52 -5.23
CA ASN A 155 -10.87 -12.89 -5.00
C ASN A 155 -9.37 -13.05 -5.23
N ALA A 156 -8.80 -12.42 -6.26
CA ALA A 156 -7.37 -12.48 -6.54
C ALA A 156 -6.55 -11.82 -5.42
N ILE A 157 -6.99 -10.66 -4.91
CA ILE A 157 -6.34 -9.99 -3.77
C ILE A 157 -6.47 -10.85 -2.51
N VAL A 158 -7.67 -11.35 -2.18
CA VAL A 158 -7.90 -12.22 -1.02
C VAL A 158 -7.03 -13.47 -1.10
N ASN A 159 -7.05 -14.19 -2.24
CA ASN A 159 -6.26 -15.40 -2.43
C ASN A 159 -4.75 -15.11 -2.38
N GLY A 160 -4.31 -13.97 -2.92
CA GLY A 160 -2.91 -13.54 -2.83
C GLY A 160 -2.46 -13.30 -1.39
N ILE A 161 -3.30 -12.66 -0.57
CA ILE A 161 -3.04 -12.41 0.86
C ILE A 161 -3.05 -13.71 1.67
N ILE A 162 -4.06 -14.57 1.47
CA ILE A 162 -4.10 -15.87 2.16
C ILE A 162 -2.86 -16.69 1.82
N LYS A 163 -2.49 -16.72 0.54
CA LYS A 163 -1.32 -17.46 0.08
C LYS A 163 -0.01 -16.92 0.64
N SER A 164 0.19 -15.60 0.71
CA SER A 164 1.41 -15.05 1.31
C SER A 164 1.52 -15.39 2.79
N ILE A 165 0.39 -15.36 3.52
CA ILE A 165 0.31 -15.80 4.92
C ILE A 165 0.58 -17.30 5.03
N ASP A 166 0.05 -18.12 4.12
CA ASP A 166 0.29 -19.57 4.09
C ASP A 166 1.78 -19.88 3.91
N ILE A 167 2.44 -19.23 2.94
CA ILE A 167 3.87 -19.39 2.68
C ILE A 167 4.67 -18.97 3.92
N ALA A 168 4.33 -17.84 4.56
CA ALA A 168 5.00 -17.41 5.78
C ALA A 168 4.76 -18.38 6.97
N HIS A 169 3.56 -18.93 7.09
CA HIS A 169 3.20 -19.91 8.13
C HIS A 169 3.92 -21.26 7.95
N GLN A 170 4.10 -21.71 6.71
CA GLN A 170 4.78 -22.99 6.42
C GLN A 170 6.29 -22.89 6.60
N ASN A 171 6.85 -21.69 6.45
CA ASN A 171 8.29 -21.47 6.40
C ASN A 171 8.84 -20.83 7.69
N MET A 172 8.27 -21.24 8.82
CA MET A 172 8.62 -20.71 10.12
C MET A 172 10.00 -21.23 10.63
N LYS A 173 11.05 -20.39 10.69
CA LYS A 173 12.39 -20.56 11.30
C LYS A 173 12.64 -19.85 12.66
N LYS A 174 13.56 -20.35 13.47
CA LYS A 174 14.03 -19.59 14.65
C LYS A 174 14.90 -18.41 14.19
N GLY A 175 14.76 -17.23 14.79
CA GLY A 175 15.41 -16.03 14.27
C GLY A 175 15.46 -14.84 15.24
N ARG A 176 16.07 -13.75 14.77
CA ARG A 176 16.33 -12.50 15.52
C ARG A 176 15.91 -11.29 14.69
N ILE A 177 15.29 -10.32 15.37
CA ILE A 177 14.79 -9.08 14.77
C ILE A 177 15.75 -7.95 15.10
N PHE A 178 16.12 -7.14 14.11
CA PHE A 178 16.91 -5.92 14.33
C PHE A 178 16.18 -4.70 13.79
N ILE A 179 16.31 -3.57 14.47
CA ILE A 179 15.75 -2.30 14.04
C ILE A 179 16.86 -1.29 13.74
N ASN A 180 16.63 -0.45 12.74
CA ASN A 180 17.49 0.70 12.46
C ASN A 180 16.67 1.85 11.88
N LYS A 181 17.16 3.08 12.01
CA LYS A 181 16.48 4.28 11.53
C LYS A 181 17.45 5.24 10.85
N GLY A 182 16.98 5.97 9.85
CA GLY A 182 17.76 7.02 9.22
C GLY A 182 16.96 7.89 8.28
N LEU A 183 17.55 9.02 7.91
CA LEU A 183 16.87 10.02 7.08
C LEU A 183 17.01 9.69 5.59
N VAL A 184 15.89 9.69 4.88
CA VAL A 184 15.83 9.70 3.42
C VAL A 184 15.76 11.16 2.95
N GLU A 185 16.65 11.51 2.03
CA GLU A 185 16.72 12.84 1.45
C GLU A 185 16.34 12.81 -0.03
N LYS A 186 15.89 13.96 -0.56
CA LYS A 186 15.58 14.15 -2.00
C LYS A 186 14.54 13.18 -2.57
N SER A 187 13.57 12.77 -1.76
CA SER A 187 12.48 11.89 -2.21
C SER A 187 11.09 12.46 -1.99
N GLN A 188 10.94 13.53 -1.20
CA GLN A 188 9.63 13.99 -0.79
C GLN A 188 9.51 15.52 -0.67
N ILE A 189 8.31 16.02 -0.94
CA ILE A 189 7.85 17.37 -0.61
C ILE A 189 6.51 17.28 0.13
N ASN A 190 6.18 18.29 0.93
CA ASN A 190 4.82 18.42 1.47
C ASN A 190 3.93 19.04 0.38
N ARG A 191 2.80 18.40 0.05
CA ARG A 191 1.87 18.87 -1.01
C ARG A 191 0.79 19.86 -0.52
N SER A 192 0.74 20.08 0.79
CA SER A 192 -0.15 21.04 1.47
C SER A 192 0.63 21.86 2.52
N PRO A 193 1.75 22.51 2.14
CA PRO A 193 2.68 23.12 3.10
C PRO A 193 2.03 24.25 3.90
N TYR A 194 1.11 25.01 3.30
CA TYR A 194 0.37 26.08 3.97
C TYR A 194 -0.57 25.58 5.08
N SER A 195 -1.09 24.35 4.96
CA SER A 195 -1.85 23.68 6.04
C SER A 195 -0.91 23.24 7.17
N TYR A 196 0.25 22.65 6.84
CA TYR A 196 1.25 22.29 7.84
C TYR A 196 1.69 23.49 8.68
N LEU A 197 1.82 24.67 8.05
CA LEU A 197 2.15 25.94 8.71
C LEU A 197 1.06 26.47 9.66
N GLN A 198 -0.11 25.83 9.77
CA GLN A 198 -1.10 26.19 10.79
C GLN A 198 -0.89 25.46 12.12
N ASN A 199 -0.19 24.32 12.13
CA ASN A 199 0.16 23.65 13.40
C ASN A 199 0.98 24.61 14.28
N PRO A 200 0.87 24.60 15.62
CA PRO A 200 1.53 25.58 16.48
C PRO A 200 3.03 25.72 16.20
N GLU A 201 3.53 26.96 16.17
CA GLU A 201 4.95 27.22 15.85
C GLU A 201 5.91 26.51 16.82
N SER A 202 5.56 26.49 18.11
CA SER A 202 6.31 25.76 19.14
C SER A 202 6.40 24.26 18.85
N GLU A 203 5.38 23.65 18.25
CA GLU A 203 5.40 22.26 17.84
C GLU A 203 6.22 22.06 16.57
N ARG A 204 6.04 22.91 15.55
CA ARG A 204 6.80 22.82 14.29
C ARG A 204 8.30 22.95 14.51
N ASN A 205 8.72 23.83 15.41
CA ASN A 205 10.14 24.07 15.74
C ASN A 205 10.83 22.85 16.40
N ARG A 206 10.08 21.82 16.80
CA ARG A 206 10.63 20.53 17.28
C ARG A 206 11.11 19.62 16.15
N TYR A 207 10.76 19.95 14.90
CA TYR A 207 11.06 19.12 13.72
C TYR A 207 11.84 19.92 12.67
N SER A 208 12.74 19.27 11.96
CA SER A 208 13.59 19.90 10.95
C SER A 208 12.94 20.05 9.57
N SER A 209 11.77 19.43 9.35
CA SER A 209 11.11 19.34 8.04
C SER A 209 9.59 19.27 8.19
N ASN A 210 8.87 19.71 7.16
CA ASN A 210 7.41 19.57 7.02
C ASN A 210 6.99 18.21 6.43
N THR A 211 7.93 17.28 6.31
CA THR A 211 7.70 15.87 5.94
C THR A 211 8.50 14.97 6.89
N ASP A 212 8.02 13.75 7.12
CA ASP A 212 8.74 12.77 7.93
C ASP A 212 9.81 12.06 7.12
N LYS A 213 11.07 12.49 7.30
CA LYS A 213 12.23 11.95 6.57
C LYS A 213 12.79 10.67 7.16
N GLU A 214 12.39 10.29 8.38
CA GLU A 214 12.88 9.08 9.04
C GLU A 214 12.26 7.82 8.42
N MET A 215 13.10 6.98 7.84
CA MET A 215 12.79 5.60 7.49
C MET A 215 13.13 4.69 8.67
N VAL A 216 12.25 3.75 8.98
CA VAL A 216 12.47 2.70 10.00
C VAL A 216 12.52 1.35 9.30
N VAL A 217 13.64 0.64 9.47
CA VAL A 217 13.85 -0.71 8.90
C VAL A 217 13.84 -1.74 10.02
N LEU A 218 13.09 -2.81 9.81
CA LEU A 218 13.10 -4.02 10.61
C LEU A 218 13.75 -5.14 9.78
N LYS A 219 14.93 -5.57 10.19
CA LYS A 219 15.70 -6.66 9.60
C LYS A 219 15.39 -7.97 10.30
N MET A 220 15.29 -9.04 9.53
CA MET A 220 14.90 -10.36 10.03
C MET A 220 15.89 -11.40 9.52
N VAL A 221 16.52 -12.11 10.45
CA VAL A 221 17.53 -13.14 10.16
C VAL A 221 17.24 -14.40 10.96
N ASP A 222 17.61 -15.57 10.45
CA ASP A 222 17.54 -16.80 11.21
C ASP A 222 18.70 -16.94 12.22
N VAL A 223 18.66 -18.01 13.02
CA VAL A 223 19.71 -18.33 14.00
C VAL A 223 21.09 -18.59 13.39
N ASN A 224 21.17 -18.96 12.10
CA ASN A 224 22.43 -19.17 11.38
C ASN A 224 22.94 -17.88 10.73
N GLY A 225 22.20 -16.77 10.86
CA GLY A 225 22.49 -15.50 10.21
C GLY A 225 22.04 -15.43 8.75
N GLN A 226 21.28 -16.41 8.26
CA GLN A 226 20.66 -16.34 6.94
C GLN A 226 19.61 -15.23 6.95
N GLU A 227 19.67 -14.39 5.93
CA GLU A 227 18.78 -13.27 5.75
C GLU A 227 17.41 -13.76 5.28
N LEU A 228 16.35 -13.39 6.01
CA LEU A 228 14.99 -13.83 5.73
C LEU A 228 14.18 -12.72 5.03
N GLY A 229 14.34 -11.48 5.49
CA GLY A 229 13.68 -10.35 4.86
C GLY A 229 13.75 -9.04 5.62
N LEU A 230 13.00 -8.07 5.14
CA LEU A 230 12.87 -6.76 5.77
C LEU A 230 11.48 -6.16 5.65
N LEU A 231 11.15 -5.33 6.64
CA LEU A 231 10.06 -4.35 6.60
C LEU A 231 10.64 -2.94 6.71
N SER A 232 10.18 -2.03 5.85
CA SER A 232 10.62 -0.63 5.85
C SER A 232 9.42 0.30 5.87
N TRP A 233 9.26 1.12 6.92
CA TRP A 233 8.24 2.16 6.99
C TRP A 233 8.82 3.51 6.59
N PHE A 234 8.15 4.18 5.65
CA PHE A 234 8.51 5.52 5.20
C PHE A 234 7.27 6.27 4.69
N ALA A 235 7.19 7.57 4.94
CA ALA A 235 6.02 8.38 4.59
C ALA A 235 6.19 9.00 3.20
N ILE A 236 5.59 8.42 2.18
CA ILE A 236 5.58 8.96 0.80
C ILE A 236 4.40 8.38 0.02
N HIS A 237 3.68 9.18 -0.76
CA HIS A 237 2.70 8.67 -1.71
C HIS A 237 3.36 7.89 -2.85
N PRO A 238 2.90 6.67 -3.16
CA PRO A 238 3.24 5.98 -4.41
C PRO A 238 2.37 6.47 -5.59
N VAL A 239 2.67 7.71 -5.99
CA VAL A 239 2.01 8.48 -7.08
C VAL A 239 3.05 9.05 -8.06
N SER A 240 4.20 8.40 -8.19
CA SER A 240 5.19 8.77 -9.21
C SER A 240 4.66 8.45 -10.62
N MET A 241 3.87 7.38 -10.75
CA MET A 241 3.09 7.05 -11.94
C MET A 241 1.76 7.82 -11.91
N ASN A 242 1.69 8.94 -12.63
CA ASN A 242 0.53 9.83 -12.60
C ASN A 242 -0.74 9.24 -13.26
N ASN A 243 -1.84 9.98 -13.21
CA ASN A 243 -3.17 9.55 -13.69
C ASN A 243 -3.30 9.35 -15.22
N THR A 244 -2.24 9.61 -16.00
CA THR A 244 -2.17 9.27 -17.44
C THR A 244 -1.60 7.88 -17.69
N ASN A 245 -1.04 7.24 -16.66
CA ASN A 245 -0.57 5.86 -16.72
C ASN A 245 -1.75 4.89 -16.87
N LEU A 246 -1.57 3.90 -17.75
CA LEU A 246 -2.52 2.81 -17.98
C LEU A 246 -1.93 1.42 -17.65
N LEU A 247 -0.69 1.34 -17.17
CA LEU A 247 -0.02 0.08 -16.85
C LEU A 247 -0.14 -0.26 -15.37
N VAL A 248 -0.59 -1.47 -15.04
CA VAL A 248 -0.57 -1.96 -13.65
C VAL A 248 0.87 -1.99 -13.13
N ASN A 249 1.09 -1.41 -11.94
CA ASN A 249 2.40 -1.41 -11.27
C ASN A 249 2.29 -1.05 -9.78
N SER A 250 3.37 -1.32 -9.04
CA SER A 250 3.51 -1.09 -7.61
C SER A 250 4.19 0.25 -7.25
N ASP A 251 4.37 1.14 -8.24
CA ASP A 251 4.94 2.49 -8.12
C ASP A 251 6.32 2.51 -7.41
N ASN A 252 6.69 3.62 -6.77
CA ASN A 252 8.03 3.90 -6.26
C ASN A 252 8.45 2.97 -5.10
N VAL A 253 7.57 2.73 -4.12
CA VAL A 253 7.80 1.80 -3.00
C VAL A 253 7.83 0.35 -3.46
N GLY A 254 7.06 0.02 -4.50
CA GLY A 254 7.10 -1.27 -5.17
C GLY A 254 8.42 -1.50 -5.91
N TYR A 255 8.93 -0.47 -6.60
CA TYR A 255 10.26 -0.53 -7.22
C TYR A 255 11.38 -0.67 -6.18
N ALA A 256 11.26 0.01 -5.03
CA ALA A 256 12.21 -0.16 -3.93
C ALA A 256 12.22 -1.60 -3.39
N SER A 257 11.03 -2.21 -3.26
CA SER A 257 10.86 -3.62 -2.88
C SER A 257 11.52 -4.54 -3.93
N TYR A 258 11.22 -4.32 -5.21
CA TYR A 258 11.78 -5.05 -6.34
C TYR A 258 13.31 -5.03 -6.35
N LEU A 259 13.94 -3.86 -6.20
CA LEU A 259 15.40 -3.74 -6.19
C LEU A 259 16.04 -4.53 -5.05
N PHE A 260 15.43 -4.49 -3.87
CA PHE A 260 15.95 -5.19 -2.70
C PHE A 260 15.81 -6.71 -2.86
N GLU A 261 14.65 -7.19 -3.29
CA GLU A 261 14.41 -8.61 -3.55
C GLU A 261 15.36 -9.13 -4.64
N GLN A 262 15.51 -8.42 -5.77
CA GLN A 262 16.44 -8.82 -6.83
C GLN A 262 17.90 -8.84 -6.38
N GLU A 263 18.31 -7.93 -5.48
CA GLU A 263 19.68 -7.97 -4.94
C GLU A 263 19.91 -9.21 -4.07
N LYS A 264 18.93 -9.59 -3.25
CA LYS A 264 19.07 -10.69 -2.28
C LYS A 264 18.79 -12.06 -2.91
N ASN A 265 17.85 -12.14 -3.83
CA ASN A 265 17.47 -13.34 -4.58
C ASN A 265 18.24 -13.44 -5.90
N LYS A 266 19.58 -13.34 -5.83
CA LYS A 266 20.43 -13.30 -7.04
C LYS A 266 20.22 -14.52 -7.92
N GLY A 267 20.06 -14.28 -9.22
CA GLY A 267 19.87 -15.33 -10.23
C GLY A 267 18.44 -15.85 -10.34
N LEU A 268 17.50 -15.34 -9.54
CA LEU A 268 16.08 -15.67 -9.62
C LEU A 268 15.30 -14.56 -10.35
N LEU A 269 14.17 -14.92 -10.95
CA LEU A 269 13.33 -13.97 -11.65
C LEU A 269 12.58 -13.06 -10.66
N PRO A 270 12.15 -11.86 -11.10
CA PRO A 270 11.31 -11.01 -10.29
C PRO A 270 10.03 -11.70 -9.79
N GLY A 271 9.79 -11.56 -8.49
CA GLY A 271 8.69 -12.22 -7.79
C GLY A 271 9.03 -13.62 -7.27
N GLU A 272 10.22 -14.12 -7.55
CA GLU A 272 10.75 -15.39 -7.06
C GLU A 272 11.77 -15.18 -5.93
N GLY A 273 12.15 -16.29 -5.28
CA GLY A 273 13.14 -16.30 -4.23
C GLY A 273 12.58 -16.22 -2.82
N SER A 274 13.48 -16.44 -1.87
CA SER A 274 13.15 -16.62 -0.46
C SER A 274 13.27 -15.36 0.36
N PHE A 275 14.05 -14.36 -0.07
CA PHE A 275 14.11 -13.09 0.64
C PHE A 275 12.90 -12.23 0.28
N VAL A 276 12.19 -11.70 1.29
CA VAL A 276 11.03 -10.82 1.09
C VAL A 276 11.35 -9.42 1.61
N ALA A 277 11.13 -8.40 0.78
CA ALA A 277 11.32 -7.00 1.15
C ALA A 277 10.04 -6.20 0.96
N ALA A 278 9.50 -5.64 2.03
CA ALA A 278 8.29 -4.82 1.97
C ALA A 278 8.55 -3.38 2.41
N PHE A 279 8.15 -2.43 1.57
CA PHE A 279 8.09 -1.02 1.90
C PHE A 279 6.65 -0.64 2.26
N ALA A 280 6.38 -0.56 3.56
CA ALA A 280 5.07 -0.28 4.12
C ALA A 280 4.77 1.22 4.16
N SER A 281 3.50 1.56 3.95
CA SER A 281 3.00 2.92 4.09
C SER A 281 3.09 3.41 5.54
N SER A 282 3.27 4.72 5.73
CA SER A 282 3.26 5.40 7.02
C SER A 282 2.22 6.53 7.00
N ASN A 283 2.48 7.65 7.69
CA ASN A 283 1.71 8.89 7.66
C ASN A 283 2.02 9.74 6.40
N LEU A 284 1.62 9.22 5.24
CA LEU A 284 1.92 9.79 3.93
C LEU A 284 0.94 10.87 3.45
N GLY A 285 -0.09 11.21 4.21
CA GLY A 285 -1.28 11.95 3.73
C GLY A 285 -1.03 13.28 3.02
N ASP A 286 0.04 13.99 3.35
CA ASP A 286 0.44 15.25 2.72
C ASP A 286 1.83 15.18 2.07
N VAL A 287 2.33 13.98 1.72
CA VAL A 287 3.72 13.76 1.29
C VAL A 287 3.80 13.24 -0.16
N SER A 288 4.22 14.10 -1.07
CA SER A 288 4.33 13.78 -2.50
C SER A 288 5.75 13.35 -2.90
N PRO A 289 5.90 12.39 -3.84
CA PRO A 289 7.18 12.03 -4.45
C PRO A 289 7.60 12.98 -5.59
N ASN A 290 6.71 13.91 -6.00
CA ASN A 290 6.90 14.77 -7.16
C ASN A 290 7.73 16.02 -6.81
N ILE A 291 9.01 15.78 -6.52
CA ILE A 291 9.90 16.75 -5.85
C ILE A 291 10.29 17.98 -6.66
N LYS A 292 9.94 18.09 -7.95
CA LYS A 292 10.13 19.34 -8.70
C LYS A 292 9.12 20.42 -8.28
N GLY A 293 8.11 20.06 -7.49
CA GLY A 293 7.11 20.98 -6.97
C GLY A 293 6.02 21.34 -7.98
N PRO A 294 4.94 21.98 -7.50
CA PRO A 294 3.78 22.30 -8.31
C PRO A 294 4.03 23.47 -9.26
N HIS A 295 3.73 23.26 -10.54
CA HIS A 295 3.82 24.28 -11.58
C HIS A 295 2.61 24.20 -12.53
N CYS A 296 2.33 25.30 -13.20
CA CYS A 296 1.33 25.39 -14.24
C CYS A 296 1.83 24.74 -15.51
N ILE A 297 1.25 23.61 -15.92
CA ILE A 297 1.76 22.84 -17.08
C ILE A 297 1.73 23.60 -18.42
N ASN A 298 0.93 24.67 -18.51
CA ASN A 298 0.80 25.49 -19.70
C ASN A 298 1.76 26.70 -19.75
N THR A 299 2.17 27.25 -18.60
CA THR A 299 3.03 28.44 -18.53
C THR A 299 4.41 28.17 -17.93
N GLY A 300 4.56 27.07 -17.18
CA GLY A 300 5.77 26.75 -16.40
C GLY A 300 5.92 27.53 -15.10
N GLU A 301 5.00 28.43 -14.78
CA GLU A 301 5.03 29.23 -13.55
C GLU A 301 4.76 28.35 -12.31
N SER A 302 5.35 28.69 -11.17
CA SER A 302 5.03 28.01 -9.91
C SER A 302 3.57 28.24 -9.53
N CYS A 303 2.88 27.17 -9.14
CA CYS A 303 1.55 27.24 -8.54
C CYS A 303 1.55 26.74 -7.08
N ASP A 304 2.70 26.89 -6.40
CA ASP A 304 2.85 26.67 -4.96
C ASP A 304 2.16 27.79 -4.17
N ASN A 305 0.83 27.74 -4.13
CA ASN A 305 -0.03 28.68 -3.42
C ASN A 305 -1.12 27.94 -2.64
N LEU A 306 -1.81 28.67 -1.76
CA LEU A 306 -2.82 28.12 -0.84
C LEU A 306 -3.92 27.31 -1.56
N ASN A 307 -4.24 27.65 -2.80
CA ASN A 307 -5.33 27.04 -3.56
C ASN A 307 -4.86 25.99 -4.57
N SER A 308 -3.55 25.86 -4.78
CA SER A 308 -2.95 25.07 -5.88
C SER A 308 -3.59 25.42 -7.23
N TYR A 309 -3.55 26.70 -7.57
CA TYR A 309 -4.26 27.28 -8.70
C TYR A 309 -3.34 28.00 -9.67
N CYS A 310 -3.64 27.90 -10.96
CA CYS A 310 -2.96 28.63 -12.04
C CYS A 310 -3.83 29.76 -12.59
N PRO A 311 -3.30 30.99 -12.73
CA PRO A 311 -4.04 32.13 -13.29
C PRO A 311 -4.66 31.83 -14.65
N VAL A 312 -3.92 31.11 -15.51
CA VAL A 312 -4.39 30.63 -16.80
C VAL A 312 -4.71 29.14 -16.71
N GLY A 313 -5.98 28.79 -16.92
CA GLY A 313 -6.44 27.41 -17.01
C GLY A 313 -6.88 26.76 -15.70
N GLY A 314 -6.66 27.41 -14.55
CA GLY A 314 -7.25 27.05 -13.26
C GLY A 314 -6.54 25.91 -12.51
N ALA A 315 -7.24 25.29 -11.55
CA ALA A 315 -6.67 24.27 -10.67
C ALA A 315 -6.18 23.03 -11.44
N LYS A 316 -6.88 22.66 -12.52
CA LYS A 316 -6.52 21.51 -13.38
C LYS A 316 -5.15 21.64 -14.06
N MET A 317 -4.58 22.85 -14.11
CA MET A 317 -3.26 23.08 -14.72
C MET A 317 -2.12 23.01 -13.69
N CYS A 318 -2.43 23.00 -12.39
CA CYS A 318 -1.42 22.98 -11.33
C CYS A 318 -1.03 21.55 -10.98
N MET A 319 0.12 21.08 -11.44
CA MET A 319 0.61 19.72 -11.19
C MET A 319 2.06 19.73 -10.72
N ALA A 320 2.41 18.79 -9.86
CA ALA A 320 3.79 18.55 -9.46
C ALA A 320 4.44 17.50 -10.39
N ALA A 321 5.73 17.68 -10.69
CA ALA A 321 6.48 16.73 -11.50
C ALA A 321 7.52 15.96 -10.69
N GLY A 322 7.74 14.70 -11.06
CA GLY A 322 8.81 13.87 -10.56
C GLY A 322 10.20 14.30 -11.06
N PRO A 323 11.27 13.76 -10.45
CA PRO A 323 12.65 14.15 -10.77
C PRO A 323 13.13 13.69 -12.16
N GLY A 324 12.56 12.62 -12.71
CA GLY A 324 13.02 11.99 -13.94
C GLY A 324 12.64 12.73 -15.23
N SER A 325 13.01 12.14 -16.36
CA SER A 325 12.60 12.60 -17.71
C SER A 325 11.14 12.27 -18.02
N ASP A 326 10.62 11.20 -17.42
CA ASP A 326 9.22 10.79 -17.49
C ASP A 326 8.76 10.21 -16.14
N MET A 327 7.52 9.70 -16.09
CA MET A 327 6.96 9.12 -14.86
C MET A 327 7.63 7.80 -14.44
N ILE A 328 8.09 6.97 -15.39
CA ILE A 328 8.73 5.70 -15.08
C ILE A 328 10.13 5.97 -14.53
N ASP A 329 10.88 6.86 -15.16
CA ASP A 329 12.17 7.32 -14.68
C ASP A 329 12.04 8.00 -13.31
N SER A 330 11.03 8.85 -13.12
CA SER A 330 10.72 9.44 -11.81
C SER A 330 10.44 8.37 -10.74
N THR A 331 9.64 7.36 -11.09
CA THR A 331 9.34 6.23 -10.21
C THR A 331 10.60 5.44 -9.86
N LYS A 332 11.47 5.19 -10.84
CA LYS A 332 12.75 4.50 -10.64
C LYS A 332 13.69 5.30 -9.74
N ILE A 333 13.83 6.61 -9.96
CA ILE A 333 14.68 7.49 -9.14
C ILE A 333 14.21 7.52 -7.68
N ILE A 334 12.91 7.73 -7.45
CA ILE A 334 12.37 7.79 -6.09
C ILE A 334 12.52 6.43 -5.41
N GLY A 335 12.11 5.34 -6.07
CA GLY A 335 12.26 3.98 -5.53
C GLY A 335 13.71 3.59 -5.24
N GLN A 336 14.66 3.97 -6.12
CA GLN A 336 16.09 3.74 -5.90
C GLN A 336 16.59 4.48 -4.65
N ASN A 337 16.19 5.73 -4.41
CA ASN A 337 16.58 6.47 -3.21
C ASN A 337 16.09 5.75 -1.93
N LEU A 338 14.85 5.24 -1.94
CA LEU A 338 14.30 4.49 -0.82
C LEU A 338 15.06 3.18 -0.60
N TYR A 339 15.30 2.42 -1.68
CA TYR A 339 16.05 1.17 -1.63
C TYR A 339 17.47 1.38 -1.09
N LEU A 340 18.20 2.39 -1.56
CA LEU A 340 19.58 2.66 -1.11
C LEU A 340 19.63 2.97 0.38
N LYS A 341 18.72 3.80 0.89
CA LYS A 341 18.65 4.09 2.33
C LYS A 341 18.25 2.86 3.13
N ALA A 342 17.25 2.10 2.67
CA ALA A 342 16.84 0.86 3.34
C ALA A 342 18.00 -0.15 3.40
N LYS A 343 18.77 -0.28 2.32
CA LYS A 343 19.93 -1.17 2.24
C LYS A 343 21.03 -0.77 3.22
N GLU A 344 21.33 0.53 3.30
CA GLU A 344 22.27 1.08 4.28
C GLU A 344 21.81 0.73 5.71
N LEU A 345 20.56 1.05 6.05
CA LEU A 345 20.00 0.80 7.39
C LEU A 345 19.96 -0.68 7.73
N TYR A 346 19.54 -1.51 6.79
CA TYR A 346 19.48 -2.96 6.93
C TYR A 346 20.88 -3.56 7.16
N THR A 347 21.90 -3.06 6.46
CA THR A 347 23.30 -3.53 6.62
C THR A 347 23.86 -3.13 7.98
N LEU A 348 23.55 -1.92 8.46
CA LEU A 348 24.05 -1.37 9.72
C LEU A 348 23.20 -1.72 10.96
N ALA A 349 22.07 -2.42 10.77
CA ALA A 349 21.16 -2.74 11.85
C ALA A 349 21.83 -3.66 12.89
N SER A 350 21.93 -3.16 14.12
CA SER A 350 22.59 -3.84 15.25
C SER A 350 21.76 -3.85 16.53
N GLN A 351 20.78 -2.95 16.65
CA GLN A 351 19.85 -2.95 17.78
C GLN A 351 18.84 -4.09 17.61
N GLU A 352 18.95 -5.11 18.46
CA GLU A 352 18.00 -6.22 18.50
C GLU A 352 16.67 -5.77 19.13
N VAL A 353 15.56 -6.29 18.61
CA VAL A 353 14.21 -6.10 19.16
C VAL A 353 13.85 -7.32 19.99
N THR A 354 13.68 -7.14 21.29
CA THR A 354 13.37 -8.20 22.27
C THR A 354 12.21 -7.79 23.19
N GLY A 355 11.54 -8.76 23.80
CA GLY A 355 10.38 -8.59 24.68
C GLY A 355 9.10 -9.28 24.15
N PRO A 356 7.99 -9.25 24.89
CA PRO A 356 6.80 -10.02 24.55
C PRO A 356 6.06 -9.51 23.30
N LEU A 357 5.27 -10.40 22.71
CA LEU A 357 4.27 -10.11 21.70
C LEU A 357 2.92 -9.79 22.33
N HIS A 358 2.34 -8.68 21.89
CA HIS A 358 0.97 -8.31 22.21
C HIS A 358 0.24 -7.79 20.97
N ALA A 359 -1.07 -7.97 20.97
CA ALA A 359 -1.95 -7.41 19.96
C ALA A 359 -3.23 -6.93 20.66
N ALA A 360 -3.66 -5.71 20.34
CA ALA A 360 -4.91 -5.14 20.81
C ALA A 360 -5.70 -4.62 19.61
N HIS A 361 -7.01 -4.86 19.60
CA HIS A 361 -7.92 -4.46 18.54
C HIS A 361 -9.26 -4.07 19.14
N GLN A 362 -9.92 -3.07 18.54
CA GLN A 362 -11.31 -2.74 18.81
C GLN A 362 -11.98 -2.29 17.52
N TRP A 363 -13.27 -2.60 17.38
CA TRP A 363 -14.13 -1.86 16.47
C TRP A 363 -14.68 -0.62 17.15
N VAL A 364 -14.73 0.48 16.41
CA VAL A 364 -15.19 1.76 16.96
C VAL A 364 -16.18 2.39 16.00
N ASN A 365 -17.33 2.83 16.54
CA ASN A 365 -18.21 3.73 15.80
C ASN A 365 -17.62 5.14 15.80
N MET A 366 -16.95 5.52 14.72
CA MET A 366 -16.30 6.83 14.58
C MET A 366 -17.28 7.98 14.40
N THR A 367 -18.57 7.73 14.25
CA THR A 367 -19.57 8.79 14.09
C THR A 367 -20.00 9.45 15.40
N ASP A 368 -19.63 8.86 16.56
CA ASP A 368 -20.15 9.25 17.87
C ASP A 368 -19.09 9.18 18.99
N VAL A 369 -17.82 9.40 18.66
CA VAL A 369 -16.73 9.40 19.65
C VAL A 369 -16.68 10.74 20.37
N THR A 370 -16.85 10.70 21.69
CA THR A 370 -16.57 11.85 22.56
C THR A 370 -15.07 11.97 22.78
N VAL A 371 -14.52 13.15 22.50
CA VAL A 371 -13.08 13.44 22.54
C VAL A 371 -12.78 14.39 23.68
N GLN A 372 -11.94 13.99 24.63
CA GLN A 372 -11.49 14.90 25.68
C GLN A 372 -10.40 15.84 25.14
N LEU A 373 -10.69 17.14 25.00
CA LEU A 373 -9.72 18.12 24.50
C LEU A 373 -8.89 18.71 25.65
N ASN A 374 -9.51 18.96 26.80
CA ASN A 374 -8.87 19.34 28.06
C ASN A 374 -9.77 18.92 29.23
N ALA A 375 -9.40 19.24 30.48
CA ALA A 375 -10.15 18.82 31.67
C ALA A 375 -11.63 19.25 31.69
N THR A 376 -12.00 20.33 30.99
CA THR A 376 -13.36 20.90 31.03
C THR A 376 -14.07 20.96 29.67
N HIS A 377 -13.38 20.66 28.57
CA HIS A 377 -13.92 20.76 27.21
C HIS A 377 -13.81 19.41 26.48
N THR A 378 -14.93 19.01 25.90
CA THR A 378 -15.06 17.82 25.06
C THR A 378 -15.44 18.22 23.65
N GLY A 379 -14.79 17.61 22.66
CA GLY A 379 -15.26 17.59 21.27
C GLY A 379 -16.05 16.32 20.98
N LYS A 380 -16.59 16.23 19.78
CA LYS A 380 -17.28 15.04 19.27
C LYS A 380 -16.86 14.82 17.81
N THR A 381 -16.76 13.57 17.38
CA THR A 381 -16.65 13.25 15.95
C THR A 381 -18.01 13.37 15.27
N CYS A 382 -18.00 13.40 13.93
CA CYS A 382 -19.17 13.63 13.11
C CYS A 382 -19.51 12.40 12.26
N LYS A 383 -20.75 12.33 11.77
CA LYS A 383 -21.09 11.46 10.62
C LYS A 383 -20.18 11.78 9.43
N PRO A 384 -19.79 10.79 8.60
CA PRO A 384 -18.81 11.01 7.56
C PRO A 384 -19.29 12.01 6.50
N ALA A 385 -18.46 13.00 6.16
CA ALA A 385 -18.73 13.92 5.06
C ALA A 385 -17.46 14.42 4.36
N LEU A 386 -17.54 14.59 3.04
CA LEU A 386 -16.47 15.14 2.20
C LEU A 386 -16.75 16.61 1.88
N GLY A 387 -15.71 17.44 1.99
CA GLY A 387 -15.80 18.87 1.69
C GLY A 387 -15.63 19.20 0.21
N TYR A 388 -15.90 20.44 -0.19
CA TYR A 388 -15.74 20.89 -1.59
C TYR A 388 -14.35 20.59 -2.17
N SER A 389 -13.29 20.81 -1.40
CA SER A 389 -11.92 20.59 -1.87
C SER A 389 -11.54 19.11 -2.04
N PHE A 390 -12.39 18.15 -1.65
CA PHE A 390 -12.24 16.75 -2.07
C PHE A 390 -12.29 16.64 -3.61
N ALA A 391 -13.21 17.35 -4.26
CA ALA A 391 -13.35 17.31 -5.72
C ALA A 391 -12.23 18.03 -6.47
N ALA A 392 -11.38 18.80 -5.77
CA ALA A 392 -10.24 19.49 -6.36
C ALA A 392 -9.05 18.56 -6.67
N GLY A 393 -9.00 17.37 -6.04
CA GLY A 393 -7.82 16.52 -6.07
C GLY A 393 -6.59 17.22 -5.47
N THR A 394 -5.40 16.81 -5.89
CA THR A 394 -4.13 17.36 -5.42
C THR A 394 -3.21 17.73 -6.58
N ILE A 395 -2.02 18.26 -6.26
CA ILE A 395 -0.96 18.51 -7.25
C ILE A 395 -0.41 17.20 -7.86
N ASP A 396 -0.64 16.04 -7.23
CA ASP A 396 -0.22 14.72 -7.74
C ASP A 396 -1.26 14.11 -8.71
N GLY A 397 -2.48 14.65 -8.69
CA GLY A 397 -3.62 14.17 -9.45
C GLY A 397 -4.79 15.12 -9.24
N VAL A 398 -4.97 16.05 -10.18
CA VAL A 398 -6.02 17.07 -10.12
C VAL A 398 -7.40 16.45 -10.30
N GLY A 399 -8.37 17.01 -9.58
CA GLY A 399 -9.77 16.58 -9.66
C GLY A 399 -10.52 17.16 -10.86
N LEU A 400 -11.81 16.88 -10.91
CA LEU A 400 -12.70 17.28 -11.99
C LEU A 400 -13.35 18.64 -11.72
N PHE A 401 -13.98 19.23 -12.75
CA PHE A 401 -14.84 20.42 -12.64
C PHE A 401 -14.21 21.69 -12.05
N ASN A 402 -12.87 21.79 -12.07
CA ASN A 402 -12.12 22.99 -11.68
C ASN A 402 -12.37 23.46 -10.23
N PHE A 403 -12.71 22.54 -9.33
CA PHE A 403 -12.71 22.81 -7.89
C PHE A 403 -11.29 23.20 -7.43
N THR A 404 -11.20 24.11 -6.47
CA THR A 404 -9.95 24.54 -5.85
C THR A 404 -9.77 23.94 -4.48
N GLN A 405 -8.52 23.78 -4.05
CA GLN A 405 -8.21 23.48 -2.67
C GLN A 405 -8.38 24.74 -1.79
N GLY A 406 -8.62 24.54 -0.50
CA GLY A 406 -8.72 25.63 0.47
C GLY A 406 -10.09 26.32 0.51
N SER A 407 -11.15 25.65 0.05
CA SER A 407 -12.49 26.23 -0.02
C SER A 407 -13.18 26.20 1.34
N LEU A 408 -13.54 27.36 1.87
CA LEU A 408 -14.28 27.52 3.14
C LEU A 408 -15.76 27.88 2.95
N GLU A 409 -16.16 28.21 1.71
CA GLU A 409 -17.52 28.61 1.37
C GLU A 409 -18.15 27.61 0.42
N GLU A 410 -19.46 27.41 0.58
CA GLU A 410 -20.27 26.63 -0.35
C GLU A 410 -20.43 27.40 -1.67
N GLN A 411 -20.48 26.68 -2.78
CA GLN A 411 -20.80 27.28 -4.09
C GLN A 411 -22.28 27.02 -4.42
N PRO A 412 -23.10 28.06 -4.66
CA PRO A 412 -24.56 27.93 -4.81
C PRO A 412 -25.00 26.92 -5.88
N PHE A 413 -24.27 26.83 -6.99
CA PHE A 413 -24.57 25.86 -8.05
C PHE A 413 -24.46 24.41 -7.56
N TRP A 414 -23.35 24.08 -6.89
CA TRP A 414 -23.09 22.72 -6.40
C TRP A 414 -23.95 22.37 -5.19
N GLU A 415 -24.31 23.35 -4.38
CA GLU A 415 -25.25 23.18 -3.27
C GLU A 415 -26.62 22.74 -3.80
N ILE A 416 -27.14 23.42 -4.84
CA ILE A 416 -28.41 23.06 -5.47
C ILE A 416 -28.34 21.65 -6.09
N VAL A 417 -27.28 21.34 -6.83
CA VAL A 417 -27.09 20.02 -7.46
C VAL A 417 -27.01 18.91 -6.40
N HIS A 418 -26.23 19.12 -5.34
CA HIS A 418 -26.13 18.20 -4.22
C HIS A 418 -27.49 17.97 -3.55
N ASN A 419 -28.18 19.04 -3.15
CA ASN A 419 -29.42 18.95 -2.40
C ASN A 419 -30.53 18.28 -3.23
N GLN A 420 -30.56 18.48 -4.55
CA GLN A 420 -31.51 17.83 -5.44
C GLN A 420 -31.20 16.35 -5.69
N LEU A 421 -29.93 15.94 -5.69
CA LEU A 421 -29.52 14.57 -6.03
C LEU A 421 -29.36 13.66 -4.82
N LEU A 422 -28.83 14.17 -3.71
CA LEU A 422 -28.37 13.40 -2.55
C LEU A 422 -29.08 13.75 -1.24
N GLY A 423 -29.86 14.85 -1.23
CA GLY A 423 -30.53 15.38 -0.04
C GLY A 423 -29.67 16.39 0.73
N GLU A 424 -30.32 17.32 1.43
CA GLU A 424 -29.62 18.37 2.17
C GLU A 424 -28.96 17.80 3.44
N PRO A 425 -27.69 18.15 3.76
CA PRO A 425 -27.06 17.75 5.01
C PRO A 425 -27.80 18.31 6.22
N SER A 426 -27.95 17.53 7.29
CA SER A 426 -28.61 18.03 8.51
C SER A 426 -27.83 19.19 9.15
N ASN A 427 -28.53 20.08 9.86
CA ASN A 427 -27.89 21.19 10.59
C ASN A 427 -26.85 20.70 11.62
N GLU A 428 -27.10 19.55 12.24
CA GLU A 428 -26.14 18.91 13.17
C GLU A 428 -24.85 18.52 12.43
N THR A 429 -24.97 17.89 11.26
CA THR A 429 -23.82 17.50 10.43
C THR A 429 -23.07 18.73 9.90
N LYS A 430 -23.78 19.76 9.42
CA LYS A 430 -23.16 21.03 8.98
C LYS A 430 -22.38 21.69 10.12
N GLU A 431 -22.97 21.81 11.31
CA GLU A 431 -22.31 22.43 12.47
C GLU A 431 -21.10 21.63 12.94
N CYS A 432 -21.22 20.30 13.03
CA CYS A 432 -20.15 19.42 13.48
C CYS A 432 -18.92 19.49 12.55
N HIS A 433 -19.15 19.68 11.24
CA HIS A 433 -18.08 19.70 10.24
C HIS A 433 -17.39 21.05 10.08
N LYS A 434 -17.90 22.14 10.63
CA LYS A 434 -17.32 23.48 10.44
C LYS A 434 -15.80 23.48 10.72
N PRO A 435 -15.01 24.21 9.89
CA PRO A 435 -15.42 25.10 8.80
C PRO A 435 -15.58 24.41 7.44
N LYS A 436 -15.63 23.06 7.35
CA LYS A 436 -15.77 22.35 6.08
C LYS A 436 -17.12 22.66 5.41
N PRO A 437 -17.14 23.25 4.20
CA PRO A 437 -18.34 23.26 3.38
C PRO A 437 -18.56 21.86 2.83
N ILE A 438 -19.70 21.24 3.15
CA ILE A 438 -19.97 19.83 2.79
C ILE A 438 -20.37 19.75 1.31
N LEU A 439 -19.63 18.94 0.56
CA LEU A 439 -19.99 18.57 -0.82
C LEU A 439 -20.75 17.24 -0.89
N LEU A 440 -20.41 16.27 -0.02
CA LEU A 440 -21.08 14.96 0.04
C LEU A 440 -21.31 14.58 1.51
N ASN A 441 -22.57 14.53 1.96
CA ASN A 441 -22.97 14.09 3.31
C ASN A 441 -23.07 12.56 3.43
N THR A 442 -21.98 11.86 3.12
CA THR A 442 -21.92 10.39 3.00
C THR A 442 -22.46 9.59 4.18
N GLY A 443 -22.44 10.13 5.40
CA GLY A 443 -22.96 9.47 6.61
C GLY A 443 -24.47 9.58 6.80
N GLU A 444 -25.15 10.32 5.94
CA GLU A 444 -26.61 10.43 5.91
C GLU A 444 -27.20 9.74 4.67
N ILE A 445 -26.36 9.14 3.83
CA ILE A 445 -26.76 8.44 2.61
C ILE A 445 -26.48 6.93 2.75
N SER A 446 -27.55 6.13 2.67
CA SER A 446 -27.50 4.66 2.85
C SER A 446 -27.95 3.86 1.63
N LEU A 447 -28.28 4.51 0.51
CA LEU A 447 -28.69 3.87 -0.73
C LEU A 447 -27.57 3.89 -1.79
N PRO A 448 -27.32 2.78 -2.52
CA PRO A 448 -27.87 1.44 -2.30
C PRO A 448 -27.32 0.77 -1.02
N TYR A 449 -26.16 1.24 -0.54
CA TYR A 449 -25.56 0.89 0.75
C TYR A 449 -24.96 2.15 1.37
N ALA A 450 -24.53 2.08 2.64
CA ALA A 450 -23.80 3.17 3.29
C ALA A 450 -22.62 3.66 2.42
N TRP A 451 -22.48 4.98 2.28
CA TRP A 451 -21.46 5.55 1.40
C TRP A 451 -20.07 5.56 2.01
N HIS A 452 -19.96 5.69 3.33
CA HIS A 452 -18.72 5.59 4.08
C HIS A 452 -18.85 4.65 5.29
N PRO A 453 -17.73 4.10 5.79
CA PRO A 453 -17.73 3.32 7.02
C PRO A 453 -18.06 4.19 8.24
N GLU A 454 -18.93 3.68 9.10
CA GLU A 454 -19.17 4.21 10.45
C GLU A 454 -18.33 3.45 11.48
N ILE A 455 -18.26 2.13 11.30
CA ILE A 455 -17.49 1.22 12.14
C ILE A 455 -16.12 1.02 11.52
N ILE A 456 -15.05 1.27 12.29
CA ILE A 456 -13.66 1.16 11.84
C ILE A 456 -12.84 0.28 12.77
N ASP A 457 -11.73 -0.24 12.27
CA ASP A 457 -10.75 -0.99 13.07
C ASP A 457 -9.69 -0.03 13.65
N VAL A 458 -9.48 -0.08 14.97
CA VAL A 458 -8.23 0.40 15.60
C VAL A 458 -7.45 -0.80 16.11
N GLN A 459 -6.16 -0.89 15.77
CA GLN A 459 -5.33 -2.05 16.11
C GLN A 459 -3.86 -1.67 16.34
N LEU A 460 -3.26 -2.26 17.36
CA LEU A 460 -1.89 -2.01 17.78
C LEU A 460 -1.18 -3.33 18.08
N PHE A 461 -0.03 -3.56 17.46
CA PHE A 461 0.88 -4.64 17.84
C PHE A 461 2.02 -4.11 18.69
N THR A 462 2.52 -4.93 19.60
CA THR A 462 3.90 -4.79 20.12
C THR A 462 4.70 -6.04 19.80
N ILE A 463 5.88 -5.84 19.22
CA ILE A 463 6.91 -6.87 19.05
C ILE A 463 8.09 -6.40 19.90
N GLY A 464 8.17 -6.88 21.15
CA GLY A 464 9.14 -6.39 22.11
C GLY A 464 9.10 -4.87 22.25
N SER A 465 10.22 -4.20 21.99
CA SER A 465 10.36 -2.74 22.04
C SER A 465 9.84 -1.97 20.81
N LEU A 466 9.08 -2.61 19.92
CA LEU A 466 8.48 -1.98 18.72
C LEU A 466 6.95 -2.03 18.81
N ALA A 467 6.29 -0.89 18.66
CA ALA A 467 4.84 -0.78 18.50
C ALA A 467 4.48 -0.42 17.06
N ILE A 468 3.56 -1.18 16.46
CA ILE A 468 3.06 -0.96 15.09
C ILE A 468 1.59 -0.55 15.16
N ILE A 469 1.31 0.71 14.83
CA ILE A 469 -0.04 1.26 14.78
C ILE A 469 -0.65 0.93 13.40
N ALA A 470 -1.71 0.13 13.37
CA ALA A 470 -2.47 -0.13 12.16
C ALA A 470 -3.50 0.96 11.95
N PHE A 471 -3.20 1.92 11.07
CA PHE A 471 -4.00 3.12 10.92
C PHE A 471 -4.94 3.05 9.70
N PRO A 472 -6.27 3.23 9.86
CA PRO A 472 -7.26 3.02 8.80
C PRO A 472 -7.45 4.18 7.81
N GLY A 473 -6.35 4.83 7.41
CA GLY A 473 -6.40 5.98 6.51
C GLY A 473 -5.04 6.61 6.25
N GLU A 474 -5.06 7.87 5.82
CA GLU A 474 -3.90 8.65 5.42
C GLU A 474 -3.66 9.81 6.39
N LEU A 475 -2.83 9.59 7.41
CA LEU A 475 -2.38 10.64 8.32
C LEU A 475 -1.49 11.63 7.61
N THR A 476 -1.71 12.93 7.80
CA THR A 476 -0.69 13.95 7.46
C THR A 476 0.56 13.81 8.33
N THR A 477 1.62 14.50 7.94
CA THR A 477 2.90 14.53 8.62
C THR A 477 2.73 14.84 10.11
N MET A 478 2.09 15.97 10.47
CA MET A 478 1.94 16.34 11.88
C MET A 478 0.96 15.43 12.63
N SER A 479 -0.09 14.96 11.95
CA SER A 479 -1.02 13.99 12.54
C SER A 479 -0.31 12.70 12.97
N GLY A 480 0.56 12.17 12.11
CA GLY A 480 1.37 11.00 12.44
C GLY A 480 2.40 11.25 13.55
N ARG A 481 3.02 12.43 13.59
CA ARG A 481 3.93 12.82 14.68
C ARG A 481 3.23 12.85 16.04
N ARG A 482 2.09 13.55 16.13
CA ARG A 482 1.27 13.64 17.36
C ARG A 482 0.83 12.27 17.84
N LEU A 483 0.38 11.41 16.92
CA LEU A 483 -0.03 10.05 17.26
C LEU A 483 1.15 9.22 17.79
N ARG A 484 2.29 9.17 17.08
CA ARG A 484 3.47 8.42 17.52
C ARG A 484 3.96 8.86 18.90
N GLU A 485 4.06 10.16 19.13
CA GLU A 485 4.49 10.71 20.42
C GLU A 485 3.50 10.39 21.55
N ALA A 486 2.19 10.50 21.28
CA ALA A 486 1.17 10.20 22.27
C ALA A 486 1.18 8.71 22.68
N ILE A 487 1.37 7.79 21.72
CA ILE A 487 1.45 6.36 22.00
C ILE A 487 2.73 6.01 22.75
N LYS A 488 3.87 6.58 22.32
CA LYS A 488 5.13 6.41 23.05
C LYS A 488 5.01 6.86 24.50
N SER A 489 4.44 8.05 24.72
CA SER A 489 4.24 8.61 26.07
C SER A 489 3.29 7.77 26.93
N GLU A 490 2.28 7.13 26.33
CA GLU A 490 1.33 6.26 27.06
C GLU A 490 2.00 4.96 27.54
N PHE A 491 2.91 4.39 26.74
CA PHE A 491 3.73 3.25 27.17
C PHE A 491 4.70 3.65 28.29
N GLU A 492 5.38 4.80 28.15
CA GLU A 492 6.32 5.30 29.14
C GLU A 492 5.65 5.60 30.49
N SER A 493 4.43 6.15 30.48
CA SER A 493 3.68 6.43 31.72
C SER A 493 3.24 5.18 32.49
N HIS A 494 3.23 4.01 31.83
CA HIS A 494 2.90 2.72 32.42
C HIS A 494 4.13 1.80 32.57
N GLY A 495 5.35 2.36 32.52
CA GLY A 495 6.59 1.63 32.84
C GLY A 495 7.29 0.97 31.65
N THR A 496 6.73 1.06 30.43
CA THR A 496 7.35 0.50 29.21
C THR A 496 8.18 1.58 28.51
N GLN A 497 9.45 1.68 28.89
CA GLN A 497 10.37 2.70 28.38
C GLN A 497 10.94 2.33 27.00
N GLY A 498 11.28 3.34 26.20
CA GLY A 498 12.08 3.16 24.99
C GLY A 498 11.36 2.53 23.80
N MET A 499 10.02 2.53 23.78
CA MET A 499 9.24 2.00 22.65
C MET A 499 9.54 2.76 21.36
N ASN A 500 9.87 2.01 20.31
CA ASN A 500 9.87 2.51 18.94
C ASN A 500 8.45 2.43 18.41
N VAL A 501 7.85 3.55 18.00
CA VAL A 501 6.48 3.58 17.49
C VAL A 501 6.51 3.88 16.00
N VAL A 502 5.97 2.96 15.20
CA VAL A 502 5.79 3.12 13.75
C VAL A 502 4.31 3.15 13.40
N ILE A 503 3.97 3.86 12.33
CA ILE A 503 2.64 3.87 11.75
C ILE A 503 2.69 3.00 10.50
N ALA A 504 1.77 2.04 10.42
CA ALA A 504 1.40 1.40 9.17
C ALA A 504 0.11 2.06 8.67
N GLY A 505 0.19 2.77 7.55
CA GLY A 505 -0.96 3.44 6.96
C GLY A 505 -1.91 2.46 6.25
N LEU A 506 -3.08 2.96 5.88
CA LEU A 506 -4.02 2.27 4.98
C LEU A 506 -4.38 0.84 5.43
N CYS A 507 -4.50 0.66 6.74
CA CYS A 507 -4.70 -0.64 7.34
C CYS A 507 -6.18 -0.96 7.51
N ASN A 508 -6.54 -2.22 7.25
CA ASN A 508 -7.80 -2.87 7.65
C ASN A 508 -9.09 -2.34 7.00
N VAL A 509 -9.30 -1.03 7.00
CA VAL A 509 -10.38 -0.29 6.37
C VAL A 509 -9.86 1.08 5.97
N TYR A 510 -10.44 1.66 4.92
CA TYR A 510 -10.02 2.96 4.43
C TYR A 510 -11.05 4.03 4.74
N THR A 511 -10.60 5.08 5.44
CA THR A 511 -11.42 6.22 5.90
C THR A 511 -10.89 7.56 5.41
N HIS A 512 -10.26 7.60 4.23
CA HIS A 512 -9.64 8.81 3.67
C HIS A 512 -8.53 9.39 4.57
N TYR A 513 -8.50 10.72 4.71
CA TYR A 513 -7.39 11.48 5.28
C TYR A 513 -7.66 11.84 6.73
N ILE A 514 -6.58 12.06 7.47
CA ILE A 514 -6.65 12.56 8.84
C ILE A 514 -5.64 13.69 8.97
N THR A 515 -6.16 14.91 9.08
CA THR A 515 -5.39 16.12 9.37
C THR A 515 -5.39 16.44 10.86
N THR A 516 -4.49 17.32 11.28
CA THR A 516 -4.62 17.96 12.60
C THR A 516 -5.85 18.88 12.61
N TYR A 517 -6.25 19.31 13.81
CA TYR A 517 -7.34 20.29 13.93
C TYR A 517 -7.00 21.58 13.19
N GLU A 518 -5.74 22.01 13.26
CA GLU A 518 -5.21 23.23 12.67
C GLU A 518 -5.14 23.14 11.14
N GLU A 519 -4.63 22.02 10.61
CA GLU A 519 -4.62 21.74 9.18
C GLU A 519 -6.04 21.63 8.61
N TYR A 520 -6.98 21.06 9.38
CA TYR A 520 -8.38 20.93 9.00
C TYR A 520 -9.03 22.30 8.74
N GLN A 521 -8.66 23.34 9.49
CA GLN A 521 -9.26 24.67 9.34
C GLN A 521 -9.02 25.28 7.95
N ILE A 522 -7.99 24.85 7.25
CA ILE A 522 -7.64 25.38 5.92
C ILE A 522 -8.47 24.75 4.81
N GLN A 523 -8.99 23.53 5.01
CA GLN A 523 -9.80 22.83 4.00
C GLN A 523 -9.11 22.68 2.63
N ARG A 524 -7.80 22.39 2.64
CA ARG A 524 -7.15 21.74 1.48
C ARG A 524 -7.68 20.31 1.29
N TYR A 525 -7.21 19.60 0.27
CA TYR A 525 -7.72 18.27 -0.07
C TYR A 525 -7.78 17.31 1.12
N GLU A 526 -6.72 17.24 1.93
CA GLU A 526 -6.65 16.36 3.10
C GLU A 526 -7.65 16.77 4.19
N GLY A 527 -7.84 18.07 4.42
CA GLY A 527 -8.79 18.60 5.41
C GLY A 527 -10.24 18.38 4.98
N ALA A 528 -10.55 18.57 3.69
CA ALA A 528 -11.84 18.27 3.11
C ALA A 528 -12.15 16.77 3.10
N SER A 529 -11.11 15.94 3.04
CA SER A 529 -11.20 14.48 3.07
C SER A 529 -11.05 13.88 4.48
N THR A 530 -11.01 14.71 5.53
CA THR A 530 -11.04 14.25 6.92
C THR A 530 -12.49 14.01 7.35
N ILE A 531 -12.97 12.79 7.10
CA ILE A 531 -14.42 12.54 6.99
C ILE A 531 -15.18 12.60 8.31
N TYR A 532 -14.57 12.42 9.48
CA TYR A 532 -15.27 12.45 10.77
C TYR A 532 -15.19 13.81 11.49
N GLY A 533 -14.84 14.88 10.75
CA GLY A 533 -14.83 16.26 11.25
C GLY A 533 -13.50 16.69 11.89
N PRO A 534 -13.44 17.89 12.48
CA PRO A 534 -12.19 18.53 12.93
C PRO A 534 -11.49 17.79 14.08
N HIS A 535 -12.20 16.94 14.83
CA HIS A 535 -11.67 16.20 15.97
C HIS A 535 -11.27 14.75 15.64
N THR A 536 -11.25 14.38 14.35
CA THR A 536 -10.90 13.03 13.90
C THR A 536 -9.55 12.57 14.44
N LEU A 537 -8.49 13.39 14.34
CA LEU A 537 -7.17 13.02 14.86
C LEU A 537 -7.18 12.82 16.38
N SER A 538 -7.79 13.74 17.12
CA SER A 538 -7.85 13.67 18.58
C SER A 538 -8.62 12.42 19.06
N ALA A 539 -9.68 12.02 18.35
CA ALA A 539 -10.37 10.76 18.58
C ALA A 539 -9.43 9.55 18.38
N TYR A 540 -8.70 9.50 17.27
CA TYR A 540 -7.73 8.42 17.04
C TYR A 540 -6.62 8.39 18.09
N ILE A 541 -6.06 9.54 18.48
CA ILE A 541 -5.06 9.60 19.56
C ILE A 541 -5.64 9.01 20.86
N GLN A 542 -6.86 9.40 21.25
CA GLN A 542 -7.52 8.86 22.44
C GLN A 542 -7.72 7.35 22.36
N LEU A 543 -8.21 6.84 21.22
CA LEU A 543 -8.46 5.40 21.02
C LEU A 543 -7.16 4.59 21.08
N PHE A 544 -6.14 4.99 20.33
CA PHE A 544 -4.86 4.26 20.32
C PHE A 544 -4.11 4.35 21.65
N ARG A 545 -4.24 5.45 22.41
CA ARG A 545 -3.74 5.51 23.80
C ARG A 545 -4.46 4.49 24.68
N GLY A 546 -5.77 4.31 24.51
CA GLY A 546 -6.53 3.26 25.17
C GLY A 546 -5.96 1.85 24.90
N LEU A 547 -5.64 1.55 23.64
CA LEU A 547 -5.00 0.28 23.25
C LEU A 547 -3.60 0.15 23.85
N ALA A 548 -2.76 1.18 23.75
CA ALA A 548 -1.40 1.18 24.30
C ALA A 548 -1.39 0.96 25.82
N LYS A 549 -2.28 1.64 26.55
CA LYS A 549 -2.49 1.44 27.98
C LYS A 549 -2.92 0.02 28.30
N ALA A 550 -3.87 -0.54 27.55
CA ALA A 550 -4.35 -1.90 27.78
C ALA A 550 -3.24 -2.94 27.56
N ILE A 551 -2.37 -2.74 26.56
CA ILE A 551 -1.18 -3.58 26.38
C ILE A 551 -0.22 -3.40 27.56
N ALA A 552 0.16 -2.17 27.91
CA ALA A 552 1.13 -1.88 28.96
C ALA A 552 0.71 -2.40 30.34
N THR A 553 -0.60 -2.42 30.62
CA THR A 553 -1.17 -2.88 31.88
C THR A 553 -1.66 -4.33 31.85
N ASN A 554 -1.47 -5.04 30.73
CA ASN A 554 -1.95 -6.41 30.53
C ASN A 554 -3.47 -6.58 30.76
N THR A 555 -4.25 -5.62 30.26
CA THR A 555 -5.71 -5.56 30.37
C THR A 555 -6.42 -5.55 29.01
N VAL A 556 -5.76 -6.04 27.94
CA VAL A 556 -6.33 -6.10 26.57
C VAL A 556 -7.66 -6.84 26.55
N GLN A 557 -7.78 -7.93 27.29
CA GLN A 557 -9.01 -8.72 27.45
C GLN A 557 -10.19 -7.94 28.06
N ASN A 558 -9.92 -6.80 28.70
CA ASN A 558 -10.95 -5.92 29.26
C ASN A 558 -11.42 -4.85 28.26
N LEU A 559 -10.76 -4.72 27.11
CA LEU A 559 -11.21 -3.82 26.05
C LEU A 559 -12.55 -4.32 25.49
N PRO A 560 -13.56 -3.45 25.33
CA PRO A 560 -14.78 -3.84 24.65
C PRO A 560 -14.45 -4.14 23.18
N ASN A 561 -15.02 -5.22 22.64
CA ASN A 561 -14.88 -5.57 21.21
C ASN A 561 -15.41 -4.47 20.28
N GLY A 562 -16.42 -3.72 20.74
CA GLY A 562 -17.12 -2.72 19.94
C GLY A 562 -18.15 -3.32 18.98
N PRO A 563 -18.83 -2.48 18.19
CA PRO A 563 -19.84 -2.92 17.23
C PRO A 563 -19.19 -3.65 16.04
N GLU A 564 -19.74 -4.78 15.62
CA GLU A 564 -19.24 -5.49 14.44
C GLU A 564 -19.53 -4.70 13.15
N PRO A 565 -18.57 -4.57 12.21
CA PRO A 565 -18.78 -3.87 10.95
C PRO A 565 -19.74 -4.64 10.03
N PRO A 566 -20.50 -3.95 9.18
CA PRO A 566 -21.42 -4.61 8.26
C PRO A 566 -20.68 -5.35 7.13
N PHE A 567 -21.30 -6.42 6.62
CA PHE A 567 -20.87 -7.10 5.39
C PHE A 567 -21.99 -7.06 4.35
N PHE A 568 -21.87 -6.19 3.34
CA PHE A 568 -22.95 -5.98 2.38
C PHE A 568 -23.06 -7.15 1.37
N ASN A 569 -24.30 -7.61 1.14
CA ASN A 569 -24.59 -8.60 0.11
C ASN A 569 -24.74 -7.91 -1.26
N ILE A 570 -23.63 -7.78 -1.99
CA ILE A 570 -23.57 -7.12 -3.29
C ILE A 570 -23.64 -8.18 -4.39
N THR A 571 -24.80 -8.34 -5.02
CA THR A 571 -25.03 -9.39 -6.01
C THR A 571 -24.69 -8.95 -7.44
N ASN A 572 -25.07 -7.73 -7.88
CA ASN A 572 -24.99 -7.30 -9.30
C ASN A 572 -24.65 -5.81 -9.54
N LEU A 573 -23.85 -5.16 -8.68
CA LEU A 573 -23.42 -3.77 -8.92
C LEU A 573 -22.05 -3.74 -9.62
N THR A 574 -21.99 -4.09 -10.91
CA THR A 574 -20.81 -3.84 -11.77
C THR A 574 -21.25 -3.19 -13.08
N LEU A 575 -20.68 -2.04 -13.41
CA LEU A 575 -20.89 -1.32 -14.66
C LEU A 575 -19.85 -1.66 -15.72
N LEU A 576 -18.87 -2.52 -15.39
CA LEU A 576 -17.91 -3.00 -16.38
C LEU A 576 -18.58 -3.91 -17.42
N PRO A 577 -18.37 -3.66 -18.73
CA PRO A 577 -18.90 -4.53 -19.76
C PRO A 577 -18.28 -5.94 -19.67
N GLY A 578 -19.08 -6.93 -20.04
CA GLY A 578 -18.64 -8.31 -20.17
C GLY A 578 -17.55 -8.45 -21.24
N VAL A 579 -16.69 -9.46 -21.09
CA VAL A 579 -15.70 -9.82 -22.11
C VAL A 579 -16.44 -10.50 -23.26
N LEU A 580 -16.37 -9.91 -24.46
CA LEU A 580 -16.85 -10.53 -25.69
C LEU A 580 -16.02 -11.79 -26.01
N ALA A 581 -16.53 -12.67 -26.87
CA ALA A 581 -15.69 -13.73 -27.41
C ALA A 581 -14.52 -13.10 -28.18
N ASP A 582 -13.32 -13.62 -27.99
CA ASP A 582 -12.13 -13.13 -28.68
C ASP A 582 -12.09 -13.70 -30.10
N VAL A 583 -11.58 -12.90 -31.05
CA VAL A 583 -11.50 -13.29 -32.46
C VAL A 583 -10.11 -12.98 -33.00
N ALA A 584 -9.46 -13.99 -33.60
CA ALA A 584 -8.22 -13.80 -34.34
C ALA A 584 -8.51 -13.25 -35.75
N PRO A 585 -7.64 -12.42 -36.35
CA PRO A 585 -7.79 -11.96 -37.74
C PRO A 585 -7.89 -13.13 -38.73
N ILE A 586 -8.54 -12.91 -39.87
CA ILE A 586 -8.68 -13.94 -40.92
C ILE A 586 -7.29 -14.42 -41.37
N GLY A 587 -7.08 -15.73 -41.35
CA GLY A 587 -5.81 -16.35 -41.74
C GLY A 587 -4.71 -16.29 -40.68
N LYS A 588 -5.02 -15.81 -39.46
CA LYS A 588 -4.11 -15.81 -38.30
C LYS A 588 -4.71 -16.56 -37.13
N THR A 589 -3.87 -16.93 -36.18
CA THR A 589 -4.26 -17.51 -34.88
C THR A 589 -3.79 -16.64 -33.71
N PHE A 590 -4.31 -16.88 -32.51
CA PHE A 590 -3.86 -16.18 -31.31
C PHE A 590 -2.40 -16.51 -31.03
N GLY A 591 -1.58 -15.49 -30.77
CA GLY A 591 -0.12 -15.64 -30.61
C GLY A 591 0.68 -15.43 -31.90
N ASP A 592 0.04 -15.34 -33.07
CA ASP A 592 0.75 -14.98 -34.30
C ASP A 592 1.36 -13.58 -34.20
N VAL A 593 2.59 -13.43 -34.69
CA VAL A 593 3.26 -12.12 -34.77
C VAL A 593 2.58 -11.24 -35.84
N LEU A 594 2.31 -9.98 -35.46
CA LEU A 594 1.78 -8.92 -36.31
C LEU A 594 2.88 -7.92 -36.69
N GLN A 595 3.75 -7.58 -35.75
CA GLN A 595 4.94 -6.75 -35.95
C GLN A 595 6.11 -7.46 -35.28
N GLU A 596 7.15 -7.74 -36.07
CA GLU A 596 8.32 -8.50 -35.63
C GLU A 596 9.40 -7.59 -35.03
N VAL A 597 10.25 -8.18 -34.20
CA VAL A 597 11.49 -7.55 -33.71
C VAL A 597 12.48 -7.27 -34.85
N GLN A 598 13.38 -6.30 -34.64
CA GLN A 598 14.56 -6.14 -35.50
C GLN A 598 15.55 -7.30 -35.27
N PRO A 599 16.36 -7.67 -36.28
CA PRO A 599 17.34 -8.75 -36.11
C PRO A 599 18.44 -8.45 -35.08
N GLN A 600 18.70 -7.17 -34.80
CA GLN A 600 19.75 -6.74 -33.88
C GLN A 600 19.33 -5.47 -33.15
N TYR A 601 19.71 -5.37 -31.88
CA TYR A 601 19.54 -4.20 -31.02
C TYR A 601 20.81 -3.91 -30.23
N ARG A 602 20.98 -2.65 -29.84
CA ARG A 602 22.01 -2.20 -28.90
C ARG A 602 21.45 -2.14 -27.49
N VAL A 603 22.31 -2.32 -26.49
CA VAL A 603 21.96 -2.01 -25.10
C VAL A 603 21.47 -0.55 -24.98
N GLY A 604 20.39 -0.33 -24.25
CA GLY A 604 19.69 0.96 -24.14
C GLY A 604 18.59 1.19 -25.17
N GLU A 605 18.49 0.36 -26.22
CA GLU A 605 17.36 0.39 -27.17
C GLU A 605 16.14 -0.41 -26.63
N VAL A 606 15.02 -0.31 -27.35
CA VAL A 606 13.77 -0.99 -27.00
C VAL A 606 13.45 -2.03 -28.08
N ALA A 607 13.47 -3.31 -27.71
CA ALA A 607 12.93 -4.37 -28.55
C ALA A 607 11.41 -4.43 -28.41
N GLU A 608 10.69 -4.40 -29.54
CA GLU A 608 9.23 -4.37 -29.57
C GLU A 608 8.70 -5.47 -30.49
N VAL A 609 7.70 -6.21 -30.01
CA VAL A 609 6.94 -7.19 -30.79
C VAL A 609 5.45 -7.02 -30.53
N THR A 610 4.63 -7.16 -31.57
CA THR A 610 3.16 -7.16 -31.43
C THR A 610 2.60 -8.48 -31.91
N PHE A 611 1.71 -9.07 -31.11
CA PHE A 611 1.03 -10.34 -31.38
C PHE A 611 -0.48 -10.14 -31.57
N VAL A 612 -1.12 -11.10 -32.23
CA VAL A 612 -2.57 -11.30 -32.13
C VAL A 612 -2.91 -11.64 -30.68
N GLY A 613 -3.61 -10.75 -30.01
CA GLY A 613 -3.93 -10.83 -28.60
C GLY A 613 -5.35 -11.32 -28.32
N ALA A 614 -5.59 -11.68 -27.06
CA ALA A 614 -6.91 -11.86 -26.49
C ALA A 614 -7.06 -10.99 -25.23
N ASN A 615 -8.29 -10.81 -24.76
CA ASN A 615 -8.54 -10.03 -23.55
C ASN A 615 -7.81 -10.62 -22.33
N PRO A 616 -6.92 -9.88 -21.66
CA PRO A 616 -6.12 -10.45 -20.57
C PRO A 616 -6.96 -10.80 -19.34
N ARG A 617 -8.20 -10.28 -19.22
CA ARG A 617 -9.19 -10.66 -18.19
C ARG A 617 -9.56 -12.14 -18.22
N ASN A 618 -9.25 -12.85 -19.29
CA ASN A 618 -9.47 -14.29 -19.43
C ASN A 618 -8.43 -15.14 -18.69
N SER A 619 -7.29 -14.55 -18.32
CA SER A 619 -6.10 -15.28 -17.86
C SER A 619 -5.89 -15.19 -16.35
N THR A 620 -5.46 -16.29 -15.73
CA THR A 620 -4.92 -16.33 -14.35
C THR A 620 -3.42 -16.66 -14.34
N LEU A 621 -2.72 -16.27 -15.42
CA LEU A 621 -1.33 -16.64 -15.72
C LEU A 621 -0.31 -16.06 -14.73
N LYS A 622 0.80 -16.80 -14.53
CA LYS A 622 1.97 -16.34 -13.77
C LYS A 622 2.69 -15.16 -14.43
N THR A 623 2.83 -15.19 -15.77
CA THR A 623 3.40 -14.12 -16.58
C THR A 623 2.64 -14.01 -17.91
N PHE A 624 2.50 -12.81 -18.45
CA PHE A 624 2.01 -12.56 -19.82
C PHE A 624 3.14 -12.59 -20.84
N LEU A 625 4.39 -12.40 -20.42
CA LEU A 625 5.54 -12.36 -21.33
C LEU A 625 6.79 -12.99 -20.70
N THR A 626 7.69 -13.47 -21.55
CA THR A 626 9.08 -13.76 -21.16
C THR A 626 10.03 -13.16 -22.19
N VAL A 627 11.19 -12.70 -21.71
CA VAL A 627 12.37 -12.44 -22.55
C VAL A 627 13.37 -13.53 -22.24
N GLU A 628 13.75 -14.28 -23.28
CA GLU A 628 14.58 -15.47 -23.13
C GLU A 628 15.89 -15.29 -23.86
N LYS A 629 17.00 -15.68 -23.22
CA LYS A 629 18.33 -15.68 -23.82
C LYS A 629 18.68 -17.10 -24.26
N TYR A 630 19.25 -17.22 -25.45
CA TYR A 630 19.79 -18.48 -25.94
C TYR A 630 21.17 -18.75 -25.33
N GLU A 631 21.34 -19.90 -24.68
CA GLU A 631 22.63 -20.34 -24.17
C GLU A 631 23.26 -21.37 -25.11
N THR A 632 24.33 -20.98 -25.79
CA THR A 632 24.98 -21.80 -26.82
C THR A 632 25.53 -23.13 -26.28
N ILE A 633 25.95 -23.17 -25.01
CA ILE A 633 26.54 -24.36 -24.39
C ILE A 633 25.47 -25.45 -24.16
N SER A 634 24.31 -25.08 -23.62
CA SER A 634 23.22 -26.02 -23.35
C SER A 634 22.29 -26.24 -24.54
N GLY A 635 22.31 -25.33 -25.52
CA GLY A 635 21.40 -25.34 -26.67
C GLY A 635 19.97 -24.95 -26.32
N ASN A 636 19.73 -24.38 -25.13
CA ASN A 636 18.41 -24.08 -24.59
C ASN A 636 18.18 -22.57 -24.43
N TRP A 637 16.89 -22.21 -24.34
CA TRP A 637 16.44 -20.86 -24.02
C TRP A 637 16.20 -20.72 -22.52
N HIS A 638 16.77 -19.69 -21.90
CA HIS A 638 16.61 -19.39 -20.48
C HIS A 638 15.86 -18.07 -20.29
N VAL A 639 14.86 -18.07 -19.42
CA VAL A 639 14.09 -16.86 -19.09
C VAL A 639 14.98 -15.92 -18.30
N MET A 640 15.15 -14.70 -18.81
CA MET A 640 15.92 -13.63 -18.15
C MET A 640 15.00 -12.57 -17.55
N TYR A 641 13.85 -12.33 -18.19
CA TYR A 641 12.86 -11.34 -17.76
C TYR A 641 11.44 -11.89 -17.93
N ASN A 642 10.55 -11.44 -17.05
CA ASN A 642 9.11 -11.72 -17.05
C ASN A 642 8.34 -10.38 -16.92
N ASP A 643 7.01 -10.40 -16.88
CA ASP A 643 6.21 -9.16 -16.75
C ASP A 643 6.20 -8.51 -15.35
N ALA A 644 6.98 -9.05 -14.40
CA ALA A 644 7.34 -8.39 -13.15
C ALA A 644 8.66 -7.61 -13.26
N SER A 645 9.40 -7.79 -14.35
CA SER A 645 10.64 -7.09 -14.61
C SER A 645 10.35 -5.67 -15.07
N TRP A 646 10.89 -4.67 -14.36
CA TRP A 646 10.70 -3.23 -14.66
C TRP A 646 11.34 -2.77 -15.97
N ASP A 647 12.02 -3.67 -16.67
CA ASP A 647 12.60 -3.48 -17.99
C ASP A 647 11.66 -4.00 -19.11
N THR A 648 10.56 -4.65 -18.75
CA THR A 648 9.55 -5.13 -19.69
C THR A 648 8.24 -4.38 -19.53
N ARG A 649 7.48 -4.28 -20.61
CA ARG A 649 6.14 -3.70 -20.61
C ARG A 649 5.24 -4.52 -21.50
N PHE A 650 4.03 -4.78 -21.02
CA PHE A 650 3.00 -5.41 -21.82
C PHE A 650 1.84 -4.43 -21.97
N TYR A 651 1.43 -4.19 -23.21
CA TYR A 651 0.30 -3.38 -23.58
C TYR A 651 -0.72 -4.24 -24.30
N TRP A 652 -2.00 -4.00 -24.01
CA TRP A 652 -3.11 -4.63 -24.68
C TRP A 652 -4.03 -3.55 -25.25
N THR A 653 -4.30 -3.66 -26.55
CA THR A 653 -5.15 -2.73 -27.27
C THR A 653 -6.37 -3.48 -27.79
N LYS A 654 -7.56 -3.01 -27.38
CA LYS A 654 -8.83 -3.53 -27.86
C LYS A 654 -9.07 -3.12 -29.31
N GLY A 655 -9.41 -4.08 -30.16
CA GLY A 655 -9.91 -3.86 -31.52
C GLY A 655 -11.44 -3.97 -31.61
N LEU A 656 -11.95 -3.97 -32.85
CA LEU A 656 -13.38 -4.14 -33.12
C LEU A 656 -13.79 -5.62 -33.06
N LEU A 657 -15.06 -5.89 -32.73
CA LEU A 657 -15.69 -7.21 -32.86
C LEU A 657 -14.93 -8.39 -32.20
N GLY A 658 -14.24 -8.14 -31.08
CA GLY A 658 -13.51 -9.18 -30.34
C GLY A 658 -12.04 -9.35 -30.75
N HIS A 659 -11.55 -8.60 -31.74
CA HIS A 659 -10.13 -8.53 -32.04
C HIS A 659 -9.37 -7.75 -30.96
N SER A 660 -8.10 -8.12 -30.73
CA SER A 660 -7.18 -7.32 -29.91
C SER A 660 -5.73 -7.59 -30.28
N GLN A 661 -4.84 -6.71 -29.83
CA GLN A 661 -3.39 -6.81 -30.03
C GLN A 661 -2.69 -6.79 -28.68
N ALA A 662 -1.61 -7.56 -28.57
CA ALA A 662 -0.73 -7.58 -27.41
C ALA A 662 0.66 -7.13 -27.85
N LYS A 663 1.11 -5.99 -27.34
CA LYS A 663 2.43 -5.44 -27.63
C LYS A 663 3.34 -5.63 -26.42
N VAL A 664 4.50 -6.22 -26.64
CA VAL A 664 5.53 -6.41 -25.62
C VAL A 664 6.73 -5.56 -25.97
N GLU A 665 7.18 -4.75 -25.01
CA GLU A 665 8.43 -4.00 -25.08
C GLU A 665 9.43 -4.55 -24.07
N TRP A 666 10.68 -4.73 -24.50
CA TRP A 666 11.83 -4.94 -23.63
C TRP A 666 12.79 -3.76 -23.79
N HIS A 667 12.88 -2.95 -22.74
CA HIS A 667 13.81 -1.83 -22.61
C HIS A 667 15.15 -2.40 -22.18
N ILE A 668 16.05 -2.65 -23.14
CA ILE A 668 17.26 -3.44 -22.92
C ILE A 668 18.18 -2.69 -21.94
N PRO A 669 18.37 -3.17 -20.69
CA PRO A 669 19.17 -2.44 -19.72
C PRO A 669 20.64 -2.42 -20.14
N SER A 670 21.38 -1.42 -19.70
CA SER A 670 22.83 -1.31 -19.96
C SER A 670 23.64 -2.48 -19.37
N SER A 671 23.07 -3.19 -18.39
CA SER A 671 23.61 -4.39 -17.77
C SER A 671 23.21 -5.69 -18.45
N ALA A 672 22.42 -5.65 -19.53
CA ALA A 672 21.99 -6.86 -20.23
C ALA A 672 23.18 -7.63 -20.81
N GLU A 673 23.15 -8.96 -20.68
CA GLU A 673 24.16 -9.81 -21.30
C GLU A 673 24.03 -9.78 -22.82
N LEU A 674 25.15 -9.81 -23.53
CA LEU A 674 25.13 -9.87 -24.99
C LEU A 674 24.74 -11.29 -25.47
N GLY A 675 24.16 -11.38 -26.66
CA GLY A 675 23.80 -12.66 -27.29
C GLY A 675 22.42 -12.66 -27.94
N PHE A 676 21.91 -13.84 -28.24
CA PHE A 676 20.60 -14.00 -28.90
C PHE A 676 19.46 -14.07 -27.88
N TYR A 677 18.40 -13.35 -28.17
CA TYR A 677 17.18 -13.24 -27.38
C TYR A 677 15.94 -13.53 -28.23
N ARG A 678 14.84 -13.87 -27.55
CA ARG A 678 13.48 -13.89 -28.13
C ARG A 678 12.47 -13.41 -27.08
N ILE A 679 11.31 -12.97 -27.55
CA ILE A 679 10.19 -12.57 -26.69
C ILE A 679 9.04 -13.56 -26.88
N GLN A 680 8.49 -14.07 -25.78
CA GLN A 680 7.26 -14.86 -25.79
C GLN A 680 6.09 -14.09 -25.20
N TYR A 681 4.89 -14.39 -25.69
CA TYR A 681 3.62 -13.90 -25.18
C TYR A 681 2.73 -15.09 -24.80
N PHE A 682 2.08 -15.01 -23.63
CA PHE A 682 1.17 -16.02 -23.11
C PHE A 682 -0.20 -15.39 -22.85
N GLY A 683 -1.27 -16.08 -23.25
CA GLY A 683 -2.63 -15.58 -23.03
C GLY A 683 -3.68 -16.68 -22.99
N HIS A 684 -4.92 -16.28 -22.71
CA HIS A 684 -6.11 -17.11 -22.85
C HIS A 684 -7.14 -16.38 -23.70
N TYR A 685 -7.72 -17.08 -24.68
CA TYR A 685 -8.83 -16.55 -25.47
C TYR A 685 -10.15 -17.18 -25.03
N LYS A 686 -11.22 -16.39 -25.06
CA LYS A 686 -12.57 -16.79 -24.72
C LYS A 686 -13.33 -17.20 -25.96
N VAL A 687 -13.91 -18.39 -25.92
CA VAL A 687 -14.93 -18.86 -26.89
C VAL A 687 -16.28 -18.88 -26.20
N GLN A 688 -17.33 -18.42 -26.89
CA GLN A 688 -18.70 -18.45 -26.40
C GLN A 688 -19.57 -19.30 -27.34
N PRO A 689 -19.68 -20.62 -27.13
CA PRO A 689 -20.58 -21.44 -27.93
C PRO A 689 -22.05 -21.11 -27.63
N PHE A 690 -22.92 -21.30 -28.63
CA PHE A 690 -24.36 -21.03 -28.48
C PHE A 690 -24.97 -21.88 -27.37
N LEU A 691 -25.64 -21.23 -26.40
CA LEU A 691 -26.29 -21.85 -25.23
C LEU A 691 -25.37 -22.69 -24.30
N LYS A 692 -24.05 -22.52 -24.37
CA LYS A 692 -23.10 -23.15 -23.44
C LYS A 692 -22.36 -22.12 -22.58
N PRO A 693 -21.80 -22.52 -21.42
CA PRO A 693 -20.87 -21.67 -20.67
C PRO A 693 -19.69 -21.23 -21.53
N ALA A 694 -19.09 -20.09 -21.18
CA ALA A 694 -17.85 -19.63 -21.80
C ALA A 694 -16.72 -20.63 -21.57
N GLU A 695 -15.91 -20.87 -22.59
CA GLU A 695 -14.71 -21.71 -22.53
C GLU A 695 -13.47 -20.84 -22.74
N PHE A 696 -12.37 -21.17 -22.06
CA PHE A 696 -11.12 -20.40 -22.10
C PHE A 696 -9.97 -21.33 -22.49
N TYR A 697 -9.20 -20.93 -23.50
CA TYR A 697 -8.14 -21.75 -24.07
C TYR A 697 -6.79 -21.02 -24.01
N PRO A 698 -5.73 -21.66 -23.48
CA PRO A 698 -4.40 -21.05 -23.46
C PRO A 698 -3.78 -21.02 -24.85
N PHE A 699 -2.92 -20.04 -25.10
CA PHE A 699 -2.09 -19.96 -26.31
C PHE A 699 -0.76 -19.29 -25.98
N ASN A 700 0.22 -19.46 -26.87
CA ASN A 700 1.48 -18.73 -26.83
C ASN A 700 1.87 -18.19 -28.21
N GLY A 701 2.66 -17.12 -28.20
CA GLY A 701 3.32 -16.53 -29.36
C GLY A 701 4.81 -16.39 -29.08
N THR A 702 5.65 -16.53 -30.10
CA THR A 702 7.11 -16.38 -29.98
C THR A 702 7.61 -15.52 -31.13
N SER A 703 8.39 -14.48 -30.81
CA SER A 703 9.07 -13.65 -31.81
C SER A 703 10.16 -14.43 -32.54
N SER A 704 10.63 -13.88 -33.65
CA SER A 704 11.92 -14.28 -34.22
C SER A 704 13.06 -14.02 -33.20
N ALA A 705 14.15 -14.79 -33.31
CA ALA A 705 15.35 -14.54 -32.51
C ALA A 705 16.09 -13.29 -33.00
N PHE A 706 16.64 -12.50 -32.09
CA PHE A 706 17.39 -11.27 -32.37
C PHE A 706 18.64 -11.18 -31.50
N GLU A 707 19.64 -10.44 -31.94
CA GLU A 707 20.91 -10.28 -31.24
C GLU A 707 20.97 -8.97 -30.44
N VAL A 708 21.47 -9.01 -29.21
CA VAL A 708 21.81 -7.82 -28.43
C VAL A 708 23.33 -7.63 -28.42
N VAL A 709 23.77 -6.46 -28.89
CA VAL A 709 25.18 -6.11 -29.02
C VAL A 709 25.56 -4.88 -28.19
N LYS A 710 26.86 -4.70 -27.98
CA LYS A 710 27.42 -3.49 -27.36
C LYS A 710 27.48 -2.35 -28.39
N LEU A 711 27.48 -1.11 -27.89
CA LEU A 711 27.60 0.14 -28.65
C LEU A 711 28.68 0.12 -29.75
#